data_AF-R7F336-F1
#
_entry.id   AF-R7F336-F1
#
_cell.length_a   1.000
_cell.length_b   1.000
_cell.length_c   1.000
_cell.angle_alpha   90.00
_cell.angle_beta   90.00
_cell.angle_gamma   90.00
#
_symmetry.space_group_name_H-M   'P 1'
#
loop_
_entity.id
_entity.type
_entity.pdbx_description
1 polymer ?
#
loop_
_entity_poly.entity_id
_entity_poly.type
_entity_poly.pdbx_seq_one_letter_code
_entity_poly.pdbx_strand_id
1 'polypeptide(L)'
;MNDNDFQPGEVYEFKRADYIPTRETGKLVFLLKGADGEPVGRTVPFDFQMNDYPEVLTVICRGGGKFDQTLESVLPQVYTPGKTYTFKIWREGNGTQGFLLRDEVNGLTHSNVRMAGAGGLKRFAEIDCRVEDITPEGLQLSYCGAKMMNRGGYTLQTLCNNDRLSGEPWMRVAKRVMGSEMLAEAREAAERGDGRWVSMALQTLVRIIPQWLSEGMPGRRVWVKRLNHTIRTVVESSAYAASFNYDKAQLRQQRHELTRGLEQLEYIDTATRLIAQGEAENMINDTLETMRRSGWVFEPNKRMGVLMQVLALNPGLAHSHTGDVFEIIRTRRSNRDFMSIFGDAFKIMLKTYIESERSAPDPLVRGTLRELAEAIAIELLLLESEEHSEEEFELWDTHRGTLYTVAALLTGHSGEAPVRKALLTYCGLNDSPLEFSWDDLNDINRVCYRLLATGHEGAVNTDVETVFEGESMRLRVDSRYLTLQPAADNLHVHNELTGPLATDVKFMVQLPETLKEKGNLESENLELQRQLWQQVRLGLEQTESTRVENKVERDLQPGDVIPVIVAGIAPNEYYEYDVRSVDGRYSGLMNLRDVVPYPVVFTAYKKIFYGPGGPLRVEAVAESRLPDGRWRFSMRRFFMEVNNDDACQDRFGGNRVIAKISDVSGTQYKATSQFGYGMLISKRDTEIELHLGDVVEVKVNSVNYKPEDWKLYVNCDFIQLFTDDENDPDVADALNMTHAEYGSMVAGDILRETFPCAEQYEVATLMPEEEHEVQETRYLTADAVSNIAFLLEQCAALQRADLRNSYMLLNLAQLLADMSGDRARSDQLGVQLRLLEAMSRFAIDGMMQLEQVQTLIERGRRLAPASALLRSRLKEVAILASLDNRGFLNRNQEWLTRGADGHIHSLMQLATAYNALEGLGAADIRDAIRKRIHTTLSLPTVVSKQRRLNVSEDLYHEFKTSAVFPADNHMQPDEQIQGFVIARTVASLLNTDGGTIYLGVDNGGNVVGLDNDFRYLNKTPSGKYDIRETQDRYNLYLQKVLRRYFGTTVDGLSLVPDYVDIQYEEVDGRWICHINVVPFGTAVLTKPDDRLFIRKIGATEEIRDPKEKERFIERRNARI
;
A
#
# COMPACT_ATOMS: atom_id res chain seq x y z
N MET A 1 45.58 10.01 -17.80
CA MET A 1 44.92 10.30 -16.54
C MET A 1 44.57 8.96 -15.96
N ASN A 2 45.32 8.51 -14.96
CA ASN A 2 45.03 7.29 -14.21
C ASN A 2 44.10 7.65 -13.03
N ASP A 3 43.50 6.66 -12.37
CA ASP A 3 42.62 6.83 -11.19
C ASP A 3 43.17 7.75 -10.09
N ASN A 4 44.50 7.89 -9.98
CA ASN A 4 45.16 8.76 -9.00
C ASN A 4 45.22 10.25 -9.39
N ASP A 5 44.75 10.65 -10.58
CA ASP A 5 44.82 12.02 -11.08
C ASP A 5 43.52 12.83 -10.86
N PHE A 6 42.43 12.19 -10.41
CA PHE A 6 41.13 12.83 -10.22
C PHE A 6 40.90 13.22 -8.76
N GLN A 7 40.67 14.51 -8.48
CA GLN A 7 40.42 15.02 -7.13
C GLN A 7 38.90 15.14 -6.85
N PRO A 8 38.41 14.68 -5.69
CA PRO A 8 37.02 14.87 -5.29
C PRO A 8 36.64 16.36 -5.28
N GLY A 9 35.51 16.70 -5.89
CA GLY A 9 34.97 18.06 -6.00
C GLY A 9 35.40 18.84 -7.25
N GLU A 10 36.34 18.33 -8.06
CA GLU A 10 36.74 18.99 -9.32
C GLU A 10 35.89 18.56 -10.53
N VAL A 11 35.74 19.48 -11.49
CA VAL A 11 34.99 19.30 -12.75
C VAL A 11 35.94 18.86 -13.87
N TYR A 12 35.55 17.82 -14.61
CA TYR A 12 36.30 17.26 -15.73
C TYR A 12 35.44 17.16 -17.00
N GLU A 13 36.06 17.27 -18.17
CA GLU A 13 35.40 17.14 -19.48
C GLU A 13 35.90 15.92 -20.26
N PHE A 14 34.98 15.09 -20.74
CA PHE A 14 35.24 13.92 -21.58
C PHE A 14 34.60 14.10 -22.95
N LYS A 15 35.38 13.98 -24.04
CA LYS A 15 34.84 14.08 -25.39
C LYS A 15 34.24 12.75 -25.83
N ARG A 16 33.48 12.73 -26.93
CA ARG A 16 32.86 11.52 -27.49
C ARG A 16 33.78 10.30 -27.64
N ALA A 17 35.07 10.52 -27.90
CA ALA A 17 36.07 9.44 -28.01
C ALA A 17 36.53 8.89 -26.64
N ASP A 18 36.37 9.68 -25.59
CA ASP A 18 36.87 9.44 -24.24
C ASP A 18 35.81 8.78 -23.34
N TYR A 19 34.67 8.37 -23.88
CA TYR A 19 33.68 7.59 -23.15
C TYR A 19 32.94 6.59 -24.04
N ILE A 20 32.51 5.48 -23.46
CA ILE A 20 31.70 4.46 -24.13
C ILE A 20 30.29 4.47 -23.51
N PRO A 21 29.22 4.63 -24.31
CA PRO A 21 27.88 4.32 -23.86
C PRO A 21 27.74 2.81 -23.75
N THR A 22 27.53 2.32 -22.55
CA THR A 22 27.36 0.89 -22.28
C THR A 22 26.09 0.67 -21.49
N ARG A 23 25.51 -0.52 -21.61
CA ARG A 23 24.34 -0.89 -20.83
C ARG A 23 24.76 -1.89 -19.77
N GLU A 24 24.99 -1.38 -18.57
CA GLU A 24 25.18 -2.22 -17.40
C GLU A 24 23.81 -2.42 -16.75
N THR A 25 23.40 -3.68 -16.52
CA THR A 25 22.17 -3.99 -15.76
C THR A 25 20.87 -3.42 -16.37
N GLY A 26 20.85 -3.23 -17.71
CA GLY A 26 19.71 -2.71 -18.45
C GLY A 26 19.60 -1.18 -18.51
N LYS A 27 20.44 -0.46 -17.75
CA LYS A 27 20.47 1.01 -17.72
C LYS A 27 21.65 1.53 -18.54
N LEU A 28 21.44 2.62 -19.28
CA LEU A 28 22.52 3.28 -20.00
C LEU A 28 23.45 3.95 -19.00
N VAL A 29 24.75 3.70 -19.13
CA VAL A 29 25.82 4.30 -18.33
C VAL A 29 26.94 4.72 -19.27
N PHE A 30 27.50 5.90 -19.04
CA PHE A 30 28.69 6.36 -19.74
C PHE A 30 29.93 5.92 -18.97
N LEU A 31 30.66 4.94 -19.51
CA LEU A 31 31.98 4.54 -19.01
C LEU A 31 33.02 5.53 -19.51
N LEU A 32 33.67 6.21 -18.57
CA LEU A 32 34.68 7.24 -18.83
C LEU A 32 36.05 6.58 -18.99
N LYS A 33 36.79 6.96 -20.04
CA LYS A 33 38.12 6.43 -20.34
C LYS A 33 39.22 7.40 -19.95
N GLY A 34 40.31 6.83 -19.47
CA GLY A 34 41.56 7.52 -19.20
C GLY A 34 42.35 7.75 -20.48
N ALA A 35 43.45 8.48 -20.36
CA ALA A 35 44.35 8.75 -21.48
C ALA A 35 45.07 7.48 -22.01
N ASP A 36 45.06 6.40 -21.22
CA ASP A 36 45.55 5.06 -21.55
C ASP A 36 44.48 4.17 -22.22
N GLY A 37 43.22 4.62 -22.27
CA GLY A 37 42.10 3.91 -22.87
C GLY A 37 41.36 2.95 -21.92
N GLU A 38 41.84 2.81 -20.68
CA GLU A 38 41.20 2.00 -19.64
C GLU A 38 40.05 2.79 -18.96
N PRO A 39 39.01 2.10 -18.44
CA PRO A 39 37.90 2.74 -17.75
C PRO A 39 38.34 3.30 -16.39
N VAL A 40 38.07 4.58 -16.14
CA VAL A 40 38.47 5.30 -14.91
C VAL A 40 37.27 5.66 -14.04
N GLY A 41 36.06 5.49 -14.57
CA GLY A 41 34.84 5.67 -13.79
C GLY A 41 33.61 5.66 -14.67
N ARG A 42 32.47 5.98 -14.06
CA ARG A 42 31.18 5.94 -14.74
C ARG A 42 30.28 7.08 -14.31
N THR A 43 29.40 7.49 -15.22
CA THR A 43 28.35 8.49 -14.96
C THR A 43 27.03 8.09 -15.61
N VAL A 44 25.93 8.57 -15.04
CA VAL A 44 24.56 8.28 -15.51
C VAL A 44 24.12 9.39 -16.49
N PRO A 45 23.51 9.03 -17.63
CA PRO A 45 22.92 10.00 -18.58
C PRO A 45 21.65 10.67 -18.02
N PHE A 46 21.36 11.88 -18.50
CA PHE A 46 20.01 12.46 -18.39
C PHE A 46 19.07 11.90 -19.45
N ASP A 47 17.75 11.94 -19.24
CA ASP A 47 16.74 11.36 -20.14
C ASP A 47 16.92 11.79 -21.61
N PHE A 48 17.23 13.06 -21.88
CA PHE A 48 17.43 13.53 -23.26
C PHE A 48 18.70 12.96 -23.93
N GLN A 49 19.72 12.59 -23.14
CA GLN A 49 20.97 12.00 -23.61
C GLN A 49 20.83 10.51 -23.94
N MET A 50 19.68 9.90 -23.66
CA MET A 50 19.41 8.49 -23.96
C MET A 50 19.32 8.23 -25.47
N ASN A 51 18.79 9.20 -26.23
CA ASN A 51 18.60 9.09 -27.67
C ASN A 51 19.62 9.89 -28.49
N ASP A 52 20.28 10.89 -27.90
CA ASP A 52 21.29 11.72 -28.56
C ASP A 52 22.51 11.90 -27.64
N TYR A 53 23.61 11.22 -27.99
CA TYR A 53 24.79 11.18 -27.13
C TYR A 53 25.61 12.48 -27.22
N PRO A 54 25.97 13.09 -26.08
CA PRO A 54 26.63 14.39 -26.07
C PRO A 54 28.03 14.35 -26.69
N GLU A 55 28.42 15.40 -27.43
CA GLU A 55 29.80 15.46 -27.95
C GLU A 55 30.84 15.65 -26.85
N VAL A 56 30.44 16.27 -25.74
CA VAL A 56 31.25 16.53 -24.54
C VAL A 56 30.41 16.27 -23.30
N LEU A 57 30.91 15.43 -22.39
CA LEU A 57 30.38 15.19 -21.06
C LEU A 57 31.17 16.01 -20.04
N THR A 58 30.47 16.75 -19.18
CA THR A 58 31.07 17.47 -18.06
C THR A 58 30.62 16.82 -16.76
N VAL A 59 31.57 16.37 -15.94
CA VAL A 59 31.28 15.59 -14.73
C VAL A 59 32.09 16.09 -13.54
N ILE A 60 31.53 15.97 -12.34
CA ILE A 60 32.22 16.22 -11.06
C ILE A 60 32.67 14.88 -10.48
N CYS A 61 33.94 14.79 -10.07
CA CYS A 61 34.44 13.62 -9.35
C CYS A 61 33.95 13.64 -7.90
N ARG A 62 33.26 12.59 -7.43
CA ARG A 62 32.84 12.44 -6.02
C ARG A 62 33.82 11.64 -5.16
N GLY A 63 34.89 11.11 -5.77
CA GLY A 63 35.81 10.16 -5.16
C GLY A 63 35.36 8.70 -5.33
N GLY A 64 36.30 7.75 -5.19
CA GLY A 64 36.02 6.32 -5.32
C GLY A 64 35.56 5.85 -6.70
N GLY A 65 35.94 6.56 -7.78
CA GLY A 65 35.58 6.22 -9.17
C GLY A 65 34.15 6.62 -9.58
N LYS A 66 33.41 7.38 -8.75
CA LYS A 66 32.09 7.94 -9.07
C LYS A 66 32.19 9.34 -9.69
N PHE A 67 31.46 9.54 -10.79
CA PHE A 67 31.37 10.80 -11.52
C PHE A 67 29.91 11.17 -11.77
N ASP A 68 29.51 12.40 -11.42
CA ASP A 68 28.14 12.89 -11.59
C ASP A 68 28.11 14.06 -12.57
N GLN A 69 27.14 14.06 -13.51
CA GLN A 69 26.88 15.23 -14.34
C GLN A 69 26.09 16.27 -13.53
N THR A 70 26.46 17.54 -13.59
CA THR A 70 25.65 18.60 -12.96
C THR A 70 24.56 19.10 -13.89
N LEU A 71 23.40 19.46 -13.34
CA LEU A 71 22.31 20.08 -14.10
C LEU A 71 22.80 21.29 -14.91
N GLU A 72 23.63 22.15 -14.31
CA GLU A 72 24.21 23.34 -14.94
C GLU A 72 24.97 23.03 -16.24
N SER A 73 25.70 21.90 -16.28
CA SER A 73 26.48 21.51 -17.45
C SER A 73 25.65 21.06 -18.65
N VAL A 74 24.41 20.61 -18.40
CA VAL A 74 23.51 20.11 -19.43
C VAL A 74 22.47 21.12 -19.90
N LEU A 75 22.19 22.18 -19.12
CA LEU A 75 21.25 23.23 -19.53
C LEU A 75 21.56 23.83 -20.92
N PRO A 76 22.82 24.16 -21.28
CA PRO A 76 23.14 24.73 -22.59
C PRO A 76 22.97 23.74 -23.76
N GLN A 77 22.92 22.43 -23.47
CA GLN A 77 22.72 21.39 -24.49
C GLN A 77 21.24 21.34 -24.93
N VAL A 78 20.33 21.67 -24.02
CA VAL A 78 18.87 21.55 -24.22
C VAL A 78 18.21 22.91 -24.52
N TYR A 79 18.61 23.96 -23.80
CA TYR A 79 17.96 25.26 -23.83
C TYR A 79 18.76 26.29 -24.63
N THR A 80 18.08 27.06 -25.47
CA THR A 80 18.66 28.23 -26.17
C THR A 80 18.04 29.52 -25.64
N PRO A 81 18.85 30.50 -25.17
CA PRO A 81 18.34 31.81 -24.81
C PRO A 81 17.51 32.45 -25.93
N GLY A 82 16.38 33.04 -25.55
CA GLY A 82 15.42 33.68 -26.43
C GLY A 82 14.32 32.77 -27.00
N LYS A 83 14.41 31.43 -26.87
CA LYS A 83 13.38 30.48 -27.31
C LYS A 83 12.37 30.14 -26.21
N THR A 84 11.20 29.66 -26.61
CA THR A 84 10.11 29.24 -25.71
C THR A 84 10.05 27.72 -25.61
N TYR A 85 9.92 27.22 -24.39
CA TYR A 85 9.82 25.80 -24.04
C TYR A 85 8.61 25.60 -23.13
N THR A 86 8.04 24.40 -23.15
CA THR A 86 6.89 24.04 -22.31
C THR A 86 7.39 23.33 -21.05
N PHE A 87 6.91 23.76 -19.89
CA PHE A 87 7.21 23.18 -18.59
C PHE A 87 5.92 22.80 -17.87
N LYS A 88 5.98 21.76 -17.03
CA LYS A 88 4.90 21.38 -16.13
C LYS A 88 5.24 21.77 -14.71
N ILE A 89 4.26 22.37 -14.02
CA ILE A 89 4.44 22.80 -12.64
C ILE A 89 4.28 21.60 -11.71
N TRP A 90 5.32 21.24 -10.98
CA TRP A 90 5.28 20.17 -9.98
C TRP A 90 5.01 20.72 -8.58
N ARG A 91 5.50 21.94 -8.30
CA ARG A 91 5.24 22.67 -7.06
C ARG A 91 4.91 24.13 -7.34
N GLU A 92 3.86 24.61 -6.67
CA GLU A 92 3.42 26.01 -6.74
C GLU A 92 4.41 26.93 -6.00
N GLY A 93 4.64 28.12 -6.55
CA GLY A 93 5.42 29.17 -5.89
C GLY A 93 4.54 29.94 -4.89
N ASN A 94 5.01 30.13 -3.66
CA ASN A 94 4.28 30.82 -2.59
C ASN A 94 4.88 32.21 -2.24
N GLY A 95 5.68 32.79 -3.15
CA GLY A 95 6.27 34.13 -3.02
C GLY A 95 7.60 34.17 -2.25
N THR A 96 7.77 33.30 -1.25
CA THR A 96 9.07 33.08 -0.56
C THR A 96 9.87 31.96 -1.26
N GLN A 97 9.22 30.87 -1.65
CA GLN A 97 9.79 29.81 -2.50
C GLN A 97 9.31 29.95 -3.95
N GLY A 98 10.22 29.67 -4.89
CA GLY A 98 9.95 29.58 -6.33
C GLY A 98 9.31 28.26 -6.74
N PHE A 99 8.83 28.21 -7.98
CA PHE A 99 8.18 27.05 -8.58
C PHE A 99 9.17 25.87 -8.76
N LEU A 100 8.66 24.64 -8.67
CA LEU A 100 9.36 23.46 -9.18
C LEU A 100 8.78 23.16 -10.56
N LEU A 101 9.61 23.25 -11.59
CA LEU A 101 9.21 23.06 -12.98
C LEU A 101 9.89 21.82 -13.54
N ARG A 102 9.15 20.98 -14.27
CA ARG A 102 9.72 19.86 -15.00
C ARG A 102 9.51 20.03 -16.50
N ASP A 103 10.57 19.85 -17.25
CA ASP A 103 10.51 19.64 -18.69
C ASP A 103 10.31 18.15 -18.94
N GLU A 104 9.06 17.73 -19.20
CA GLU A 104 8.74 16.31 -19.43
C GLU A 104 9.33 15.77 -20.75
N VAL A 105 9.70 16.64 -21.70
CA VAL A 105 10.28 16.22 -22.98
C VAL A 105 11.73 15.81 -22.80
N ASN A 106 12.48 16.58 -22.00
CA ASN A 106 13.92 16.37 -21.80
C ASN A 106 14.27 15.74 -20.45
N GLY A 107 13.28 15.51 -19.59
CA GLY A 107 13.45 14.89 -18.27
C GLY A 107 14.06 15.78 -17.18
N LEU A 108 14.26 17.07 -17.46
CA LEU A 108 14.97 17.98 -16.55
C LEU A 108 14.03 18.64 -15.54
N THR A 109 14.44 18.67 -14.27
CA THR A 109 13.70 19.33 -13.19
C THR A 109 14.45 20.56 -12.71
N HIS A 110 13.75 21.70 -12.65
CA HIS A 110 14.29 23.00 -12.28
C HIS A 110 13.66 23.43 -10.97
N SER A 111 14.48 23.53 -9.93
CA SER A 111 14.08 23.88 -8.58
C SER A 111 14.08 25.40 -8.35
N ASN A 112 13.13 25.89 -7.55
CA ASN A 112 13.08 27.26 -7.05
C ASN A 112 13.04 28.35 -8.15
N VAL A 113 12.41 28.06 -9.30
CA VAL A 113 12.34 29.01 -10.42
C VAL A 113 11.36 30.13 -10.11
N ARG A 114 11.82 31.39 -10.21
CA ARG A 114 11.00 32.58 -9.99
C ARG A 114 10.64 33.22 -11.33
N MET A 115 9.35 33.28 -11.63
CA MET A 115 8.83 33.86 -12.87
C MET A 115 7.93 35.07 -12.55
N ALA A 116 8.22 36.23 -13.16
CA ALA A 116 7.39 37.42 -13.00
C ALA A 116 6.01 37.23 -13.69
N GLY A 117 4.92 37.62 -13.01
CA GLY A 117 3.56 37.54 -13.55
C GLY A 117 2.90 36.16 -13.52
N ALA A 118 3.54 35.15 -12.94
CA ALA A 118 3.08 33.76 -12.89
C ALA A 118 2.24 33.42 -11.63
N GLY A 119 1.55 34.41 -11.06
CA GLY A 119 0.77 34.23 -9.82
C GLY A 119 -0.48 33.38 -10.03
N GLY A 120 -0.75 32.43 -9.13
CA GLY A 120 -1.96 31.60 -9.13
C GLY A 120 -1.95 30.42 -10.11
N LEU A 121 -0.79 30.05 -10.62
CA LEU A 121 -0.62 28.83 -11.41
C LEU A 121 -0.67 27.60 -10.52
N LYS A 122 -1.48 26.61 -10.91
CA LYS A 122 -1.71 25.40 -10.14
C LYS A 122 -0.72 24.29 -10.47
N ARG A 123 -0.56 23.36 -9.52
CA ARG A 123 0.14 22.09 -9.73
C ARG A 123 -0.38 21.35 -10.98
N PHE A 124 0.55 20.73 -11.70
CA PHE A 124 0.42 20.07 -13.00
C PHE A 124 -0.06 20.91 -14.18
N ALA A 125 -0.17 22.23 -14.05
CA ALA A 125 -0.41 23.09 -15.20
C ALA A 125 0.79 23.05 -16.17
N GLU A 126 0.51 22.88 -17.47
CA GLU A 126 1.50 23.08 -18.54
C GLU A 126 1.56 24.57 -18.88
N ILE A 127 2.77 25.13 -18.80
CA ILE A 127 3.06 26.54 -19.07
C ILE A 127 4.14 26.68 -20.13
N ASP A 128 4.00 27.67 -20.99
CA ASP A 128 5.06 28.04 -21.92
C ASP A 128 5.92 29.13 -21.27
N CYS A 129 7.22 28.91 -21.23
CA CYS A 129 8.20 29.84 -20.67
C CYS A 129 9.28 30.13 -21.70
N ARG A 130 9.67 31.40 -21.82
CA ARG A 130 10.82 31.81 -22.62
C ARG A 130 12.06 31.80 -21.75
N VAL A 131 13.11 31.16 -22.25
CA VAL A 131 14.43 31.14 -21.61
C VAL A 131 15.08 32.48 -21.88
N GLU A 132 15.28 33.31 -20.87
CA GLU A 132 15.95 34.61 -21.00
C GLU A 132 17.47 34.45 -20.94
N ASP A 133 17.95 33.66 -19.97
CA ASP A 133 19.37 33.39 -19.77
C ASP A 133 19.60 32.04 -19.07
N ILE A 134 20.83 31.52 -19.15
CA ILE A 134 21.29 30.30 -18.48
C ILE A 134 22.44 30.69 -17.54
N THR A 135 22.22 30.60 -16.22
CA THR A 135 23.20 30.98 -15.20
C THR A 135 23.72 29.75 -14.43
N PRO A 136 24.83 29.88 -13.67
CA PRO A 136 25.28 28.82 -12.76
C PRO A 136 24.25 28.48 -11.66
N GLU A 137 23.30 29.37 -11.37
CA GLU A 137 22.23 29.12 -10.39
C GLU A 137 20.98 28.47 -11.03
N GLY A 138 20.95 28.27 -12.37
CA GLY A 138 19.84 27.62 -13.10
C GLY A 138 19.31 28.43 -14.28
N LEU A 139 18.07 28.13 -14.71
CA LEU A 139 17.40 28.83 -15.82
C LEU A 139 16.69 30.11 -15.36
N GLN A 140 16.90 31.22 -16.09
CA GLN A 140 16.05 32.39 -15.98
C GLN A 140 14.90 32.30 -16.98
N LEU A 141 13.68 32.18 -16.48
CA LEU A 141 12.48 31.98 -17.29
C LEU A 141 11.49 33.15 -17.19
N SER A 142 10.88 33.52 -18.32
CA SER A 142 9.75 34.45 -18.38
C SER A 142 8.47 33.71 -18.81
N TYR A 143 7.40 33.85 -18.02
CA TYR A 143 6.13 33.18 -18.28
C TYR A 143 5.43 33.78 -19.51
N CYS A 144 5.11 32.95 -20.50
CA CYS A 144 4.51 33.36 -21.78
C CYS A 144 3.01 33.05 -21.88
N GLY A 145 2.43 32.29 -20.94
CA GLY A 145 1.02 31.90 -20.94
C GLY A 145 0.81 30.38 -20.86
N ALA A 146 -0.45 29.96 -20.86
CA ALA A 146 -0.82 28.56 -21.08
C ALA A 146 -0.58 28.16 -22.55
N LYS A 147 -0.24 26.89 -22.78
CA LYS A 147 0.14 26.31 -24.08
C LYS A 147 -0.69 26.86 -25.26
N MET A 148 -0.05 27.49 -26.24
CA MET A 148 -0.75 27.99 -27.44
C MET A 148 -1.22 26.85 -28.36
N MET A 149 -2.52 26.80 -28.68
CA MET A 149 -3.11 25.86 -29.63
C MET A 149 -2.58 26.06 -31.06
N ASN A 150 -2.24 24.96 -31.74
CA ASN A 150 -1.75 24.98 -33.11
C ASN A 150 -2.94 25.19 -34.09
N ARG A 151 -3.21 26.45 -34.48
CA ARG A 151 -4.40 26.86 -35.24
C ARG A 151 -4.48 26.35 -36.70
N GLY A 152 -3.56 25.48 -37.15
CA GLY A 152 -3.51 24.91 -38.51
C GLY A 152 -3.58 23.37 -38.59
N GLY A 153 -3.96 22.70 -37.50
CA GLY A 153 -3.87 21.25 -37.32
C GLY A 153 -4.85 20.36 -38.08
N TYR A 154 -4.51 19.08 -38.26
CA TYR A 154 -5.44 18.05 -38.73
C TYR A 154 -6.31 17.58 -37.56
N THR A 155 -7.63 17.79 -37.59
CA THR A 155 -8.54 17.47 -36.48
C THR A 155 -9.46 16.29 -36.82
N LEU A 156 -10.18 15.75 -35.82
CA LEU A 156 -11.22 14.75 -36.06
C LEU A 156 -12.32 15.26 -37.02
N GLN A 157 -12.60 16.56 -36.98
CA GLN A 157 -13.56 17.19 -37.89
C GLN A 157 -13.02 17.25 -39.33
N THR A 158 -11.72 17.51 -39.50
CA THR A 158 -11.04 17.42 -40.80
C THR A 158 -11.07 16.00 -41.38
N LEU A 159 -10.91 14.97 -40.54
CA LEU A 159 -11.07 13.56 -40.95
C LEU A 159 -12.51 13.25 -41.39
N CYS A 160 -13.52 13.67 -40.62
CA CYS A 160 -14.93 13.46 -40.95
C CYS A 160 -15.37 14.15 -42.24
N ASN A 161 -14.75 15.27 -42.59
CA ASN A 161 -15.08 16.06 -43.78
C ASN A 161 -14.23 15.68 -45.01
N ASN A 162 -13.46 14.59 -44.96
CA ASN A 162 -12.68 14.13 -46.10
C ASN A 162 -13.58 13.47 -47.16
N ASP A 163 -13.69 14.10 -48.33
CA ASP A 163 -14.56 13.66 -49.43
C ASP A 163 -14.34 12.20 -49.84
N ARG A 164 -13.08 11.72 -49.81
CA ARG A 164 -12.73 10.34 -50.17
C ARG A 164 -13.18 9.30 -49.16
N LEU A 165 -13.44 9.70 -47.91
CA LEU A 165 -13.83 8.82 -46.81
C LEU A 165 -15.33 8.93 -46.47
N SER A 166 -16.00 10.00 -46.88
CA SER A 166 -17.39 10.33 -46.54
C SER A 166 -18.41 9.20 -46.79
N GLY A 167 -18.13 8.30 -47.76
CA GLY A 167 -18.97 7.13 -48.09
C GLY A 167 -18.60 5.82 -47.39
N GLU A 168 -17.46 5.75 -46.70
CA GLU A 168 -16.94 4.51 -46.12
C GLU A 168 -17.69 4.10 -44.85
N PRO A 169 -18.04 2.80 -44.67
CA PRO A 169 -18.73 2.32 -43.46
C PRO A 169 -17.97 2.59 -42.15
N TRP A 170 -16.63 2.70 -42.21
CA TRP A 170 -15.77 3.06 -41.07
C TRP A 170 -16.12 4.44 -40.49
N MET A 171 -16.49 5.41 -41.33
CA MET A 171 -16.80 6.77 -40.89
C MET A 171 -18.07 6.85 -40.03
N ARG A 172 -18.97 5.86 -40.13
CA ARG A 172 -20.17 5.77 -39.28
C ARG A 172 -19.87 5.41 -37.83
N VAL A 173 -18.74 4.72 -37.61
CA VAL A 173 -18.31 4.28 -36.28
C VAL A 173 -17.14 5.08 -35.74
N ALA A 174 -16.42 5.83 -36.58
CA ALA A 174 -15.25 6.63 -36.21
C ALA A 174 -15.49 7.55 -35.00
N LYS A 175 -16.60 8.29 -34.97
CA LYS A 175 -16.93 9.17 -33.82
C LYS A 175 -17.16 8.38 -32.51
N ARG A 176 -17.72 7.18 -32.60
CA ARG A 176 -17.97 6.32 -31.43
C ARG A 176 -16.67 5.70 -30.93
N VAL A 177 -15.81 5.25 -31.84
CA VAL A 177 -14.50 4.68 -31.51
C VAL A 177 -13.62 5.73 -30.85
N MET A 178 -13.55 6.94 -31.42
CA MET A 178 -12.82 8.08 -30.81
C MET A 178 -13.44 8.59 -29.50
N GLY A 179 -14.65 8.15 -29.16
CA GLY A 179 -15.28 8.42 -27.86
C GLY A 179 -14.82 7.48 -26.74
N SER A 180 -14.03 6.44 -27.04
CA SER A 180 -13.49 5.51 -26.05
C SER A 180 -12.41 6.18 -25.18
N GLU A 181 -12.39 5.87 -23.88
CA GLU A 181 -11.32 6.31 -22.95
C GLU A 181 -9.92 5.88 -23.41
N MET A 182 -9.81 4.73 -24.07
CA MET A 182 -8.52 4.21 -24.58
C MET A 182 -7.87 5.14 -25.61
N LEU A 183 -8.66 6.00 -26.28
CA LEU A 183 -8.19 6.96 -27.28
C LEU A 183 -8.22 8.41 -26.75
N ALA A 184 -8.28 8.60 -25.42
CA ALA A 184 -8.34 9.93 -24.81
C ALA A 184 -7.15 10.82 -25.24
N GLU A 185 -5.92 10.32 -25.15
CA GLU A 185 -4.71 11.05 -25.55
C GLU A 185 -4.73 11.44 -27.03
N ALA A 186 -5.11 10.50 -27.91
CA ALA A 186 -5.23 10.77 -29.34
C ALA A 186 -6.36 11.77 -29.62
N ARG A 187 -7.47 11.72 -28.87
CA ARG A 187 -8.56 12.70 -29.00
C ARG A 187 -8.10 14.08 -28.55
N GLU A 188 -7.41 14.20 -27.42
CA GLU A 188 -6.85 15.47 -26.94
C GLU A 188 -5.81 16.04 -27.91
N ALA A 189 -4.94 15.19 -28.46
CA ALA A 189 -4.03 15.59 -29.53
C ALA A 189 -4.79 16.09 -30.78
N ALA A 190 -5.88 15.43 -31.17
CA ALA A 190 -6.72 15.85 -32.28
C ALA A 190 -7.45 17.18 -32.02
N GLU A 191 -7.91 17.42 -30.79
CA GLU A 191 -8.53 18.67 -30.36
C GLU A 191 -7.53 19.83 -30.30
N ARG A 192 -6.27 19.55 -29.94
CA ARG A 192 -5.14 20.50 -29.98
C ARG A 192 -4.61 20.77 -31.39
N GLY A 193 -5.07 20.01 -32.40
CA GLY A 193 -4.62 20.13 -33.79
C GLY A 193 -3.25 19.51 -34.06
N ASP A 194 -2.78 18.59 -33.21
CA ASP A 194 -1.50 17.90 -33.43
C ASP A 194 -1.67 16.74 -34.42
N GLY A 195 -1.10 16.84 -35.62
CA GLY A 195 -1.19 15.80 -36.67
C GLY A 195 -0.70 14.40 -36.26
N ARG A 196 0.05 14.26 -35.16
CA ARG A 196 0.48 12.97 -34.60
C ARG A 196 -0.67 12.13 -34.04
N TRP A 197 -1.84 12.71 -33.79
CA TRP A 197 -2.96 11.97 -33.22
C TRP A 197 -3.39 10.75 -34.06
N VAL A 198 -3.17 10.78 -35.39
CA VAL A 198 -3.53 9.68 -36.30
C VAL A 198 -2.64 8.44 -36.08
N SER A 199 -1.34 8.63 -35.85
CA SER A 199 -0.41 7.54 -35.55
C SER A 199 -0.64 7.02 -34.13
N MET A 200 -0.84 7.91 -33.15
CA MET A 200 -1.22 7.55 -31.78
C MET A 200 -2.48 6.68 -31.77
N ALA A 201 -3.54 7.12 -32.45
CA ALA A 201 -4.79 6.36 -32.55
C ALA A 201 -4.59 5.00 -33.23
N LEU A 202 -3.80 4.94 -34.31
CA LEU A 202 -3.51 3.69 -35.00
C LEU A 202 -2.75 2.70 -34.11
N GLN A 203 -1.73 3.16 -33.37
CA GLN A 203 -0.95 2.32 -32.47
C GLN A 203 -1.82 1.75 -31.34
N THR A 204 -2.66 2.57 -30.72
CA THR A 204 -3.63 2.12 -29.71
C THR A 204 -4.62 1.10 -30.30
N LEU A 205 -5.16 1.36 -31.50
CA LEU A 205 -6.10 0.44 -32.15
C LEU A 205 -5.45 -0.91 -32.50
N VAL A 206 -4.23 -0.92 -33.04
CA VAL A 206 -3.52 -2.15 -33.38
C VAL A 206 -3.30 -3.03 -32.14
N ARG A 207 -3.05 -2.44 -30.96
CA ARG A 207 -2.92 -3.18 -29.69
C ARG A 207 -4.24 -3.82 -29.23
N ILE A 208 -5.37 -3.16 -29.45
CA ILE A 208 -6.69 -3.60 -28.92
C ILE A 208 -7.42 -4.54 -29.90
N ILE A 209 -7.20 -4.38 -31.21
CA ILE A 209 -7.89 -5.15 -32.25
C ILE A 209 -7.84 -6.68 -32.02
N PRO A 210 -6.70 -7.30 -31.64
CA PRO A 210 -6.65 -8.73 -31.34
C PRO A 210 -7.64 -9.18 -30.25
N GLN A 211 -7.69 -8.46 -29.13
CA GLN A 211 -8.62 -8.73 -28.02
C GLN A 211 -10.09 -8.54 -28.44
N TRP A 212 -10.37 -7.50 -29.24
CA TRP A 212 -11.72 -7.25 -29.76
C TRP A 212 -12.22 -8.35 -30.72
N LEU A 213 -11.29 -8.96 -31.45
CA LEU A 213 -11.58 -10.03 -32.41
C LEU A 213 -11.66 -11.41 -31.75
N SER A 214 -10.98 -11.66 -30.63
CA SER A 214 -11.07 -12.92 -29.88
C SER A 214 -12.45 -13.11 -29.22
N GLU A 215 -13.15 -12.03 -28.86
CA GLU A 215 -14.43 -12.07 -28.13
C GLU A 215 -15.71 -12.25 -29.00
N GLY A 216 -15.63 -12.29 -30.34
CA GLY A 216 -16.82 -12.70 -31.12
C GLY A 216 -16.91 -12.40 -32.63
N MET A 217 -17.58 -13.34 -33.30
CA MET A 217 -18.17 -13.40 -34.66
C MET A 217 -17.28 -13.12 -35.91
N PRO A 218 -17.31 -14.00 -36.94
CA PRO A 218 -16.60 -13.84 -38.22
C PRO A 218 -16.82 -12.51 -38.95
N GLY A 219 -17.97 -11.86 -38.71
CA GLY A 219 -18.35 -10.59 -39.34
C GLY A 219 -17.53 -9.37 -38.88
N ARG A 220 -16.77 -9.45 -37.78
CA ARG A 220 -15.96 -8.32 -37.28
C ARG A 220 -14.67 -8.08 -38.09
N ARG A 221 -14.20 -9.07 -38.83
CA ARG A 221 -12.94 -9.04 -39.61
C ARG A 221 -12.93 -8.00 -40.72
N VAL A 222 -14.10 -7.75 -41.32
CA VAL A 222 -14.28 -6.76 -42.39
C VAL A 222 -13.85 -5.36 -41.93
N TRP A 223 -13.91 -5.09 -40.63
CA TRP A 223 -13.50 -3.80 -40.07
C TRP A 223 -11.98 -3.57 -40.06
N VAL A 224 -11.16 -4.62 -39.95
CA VAL A 224 -9.68 -4.49 -40.04
C VAL A 224 -9.28 -4.01 -41.43
N LYS A 225 -9.86 -4.61 -42.48
CA LYS A 225 -9.64 -4.18 -43.87
C LYS A 225 -10.10 -2.75 -44.12
N ARG A 226 -11.26 -2.37 -43.56
CA ARG A 226 -11.81 -1.02 -43.70
C ARG A 226 -10.96 0.04 -42.98
N LEU A 227 -10.44 -0.28 -41.79
CA LEU A 227 -9.53 0.60 -41.06
C LEU A 227 -8.22 0.80 -41.84
N ASN A 228 -7.61 -0.28 -42.35
CA ASN A 228 -6.40 -0.22 -43.16
C ASN A 228 -6.61 0.70 -44.40
N HIS A 229 -7.73 0.53 -45.11
CA HIS A 229 -8.09 1.41 -46.23
C HIS A 229 -8.28 2.88 -45.83
N THR A 230 -8.94 3.12 -44.69
CA THR A 230 -9.18 4.47 -44.17
C THR A 230 -7.86 5.18 -43.89
N ILE A 231 -6.95 4.54 -43.15
CA ILE A 231 -5.67 5.14 -42.76
C ILE A 231 -4.81 5.42 -44.00
N ARG A 232 -4.71 4.51 -44.97
CA ARG A 232 -4.01 4.77 -46.24
C ARG A 232 -4.52 6.04 -46.93
N THR A 233 -5.84 6.19 -47.01
CA THR A 233 -6.49 7.35 -47.63
C THR A 233 -6.21 8.66 -46.88
N VAL A 234 -6.05 8.61 -45.54
CA VAL A 234 -5.68 9.77 -44.72
C VAL A 234 -4.23 10.17 -44.92
N VAL A 235 -3.30 9.21 -44.88
CA VAL A 235 -1.86 9.46 -45.02
C VAL A 235 -1.52 10.03 -46.40
N GLU A 236 -2.26 9.63 -47.42
CA GLU A 236 -2.12 10.15 -48.78
C GLU A 236 -2.80 11.52 -49.01
N SER A 237 -3.49 12.07 -48.01
CA SER A 237 -4.20 13.34 -48.14
C SER A 237 -3.27 14.55 -47.98
N SER A 238 -3.46 15.56 -48.84
CA SER A 238 -2.70 16.82 -48.76
C SER A 238 -2.98 17.60 -47.48
N ALA A 239 -4.21 17.50 -46.94
CA ALA A 239 -4.60 18.13 -45.68
C ALA A 239 -3.86 17.54 -44.47
N TYR A 240 -3.60 16.22 -44.47
CA TYR A 240 -2.79 15.59 -43.42
C TYR A 240 -1.31 15.97 -43.54
N ALA A 241 -0.75 15.92 -44.75
CA ALA A 241 0.64 16.34 -44.98
C ALA A 241 0.90 17.81 -44.63
N ALA A 242 -0.08 18.69 -44.88
CA ALA A 242 0.01 20.12 -44.55
C ALA A 242 0.02 20.42 -43.04
N SER A 243 -0.39 19.47 -42.19
CA SER A 243 -0.34 19.66 -40.73
C SER A 243 1.08 19.66 -40.15
N PHE A 244 2.08 19.26 -40.94
CA PHE A 244 3.51 19.20 -40.55
C PHE A 244 4.37 20.25 -41.26
N ASN A 245 3.78 21.38 -41.70
CA ASN A 245 4.35 22.32 -42.67
C ASN A 245 5.71 23.00 -42.29
N TYR A 246 6.27 22.76 -41.11
CA TYR A 246 7.55 23.33 -40.67
C TYR A 246 8.59 22.31 -40.17
N ASP A 247 8.23 21.02 -40.04
CA ASP A 247 9.14 19.98 -39.54
C ASP A 247 9.16 18.74 -40.45
N LYS A 248 10.11 18.75 -41.39
CA LYS A 248 10.30 17.65 -42.35
C LYS A 248 10.86 16.38 -41.70
N ALA A 249 11.53 16.48 -40.55
CA ALA A 249 12.05 15.33 -39.83
C ALA A 249 10.91 14.59 -39.14
N GLN A 250 10.04 15.33 -38.46
CA GLN A 250 8.85 14.81 -37.81
C GLN A 250 7.88 14.17 -38.80
N LEU A 251 7.66 14.78 -39.98
CA LEU A 251 6.83 14.16 -41.04
C LEU A 251 7.40 12.81 -41.52
N ARG A 252 8.73 12.65 -41.61
CA ARG A 252 9.37 11.39 -42.01
C ARG A 252 9.19 10.32 -40.93
N GLN A 253 9.40 10.67 -39.68
CA GLN A 253 9.18 9.79 -38.53
C GLN A 253 7.73 9.29 -38.48
N GLN A 254 6.77 10.21 -38.62
CA GLN A 254 5.34 9.86 -38.62
C GLN A 254 4.96 8.92 -39.77
N ARG A 255 5.54 9.10 -40.96
CA ARG A 255 5.34 8.16 -42.07
C ARG A 255 5.85 6.77 -41.75
N HIS A 256 7.01 6.66 -41.11
CA HIS A 256 7.58 5.37 -40.71
C HIS A 256 6.71 4.64 -39.69
N GLU A 257 6.22 5.35 -38.67
CA GLU A 257 5.30 4.81 -37.66
C GLU A 257 3.97 4.32 -38.27
N LEU A 258 3.40 5.11 -39.19
CA LEU A 258 2.16 4.74 -39.88
C LEU A 258 2.35 3.54 -40.82
N THR A 259 3.48 3.44 -41.52
CA THR A 259 3.81 2.27 -42.35
C THR A 259 3.89 1.00 -41.50
N ARG A 260 4.60 1.04 -40.36
CA ARG A 260 4.65 -0.09 -39.41
C ARG A 260 3.25 -0.48 -38.90
N GLY A 261 2.42 0.50 -38.54
CA GLY A 261 1.04 0.25 -38.11
C GLY A 261 0.17 -0.39 -39.20
N LEU A 262 0.34 0.01 -40.46
CA LEU A 262 -0.37 -0.58 -41.60
C LEU A 262 0.06 -2.03 -41.89
N GLU A 263 1.35 -2.34 -41.75
CA GLU A 263 1.86 -3.73 -41.86
C GLU A 263 1.24 -4.63 -40.79
N GLN A 264 1.15 -4.16 -39.54
CA GLN A 264 0.50 -4.91 -38.45
C GLN A 264 -0.98 -5.21 -38.75
N LEU A 265 -1.72 -4.26 -39.34
CA LEU A 265 -3.10 -4.49 -39.76
C LEU A 265 -3.21 -5.56 -40.86
N GLU A 266 -2.23 -5.67 -41.77
CA GLU A 266 -2.17 -6.74 -42.78
C GLU A 266 -1.88 -8.10 -42.14
N TYR A 267 -1.00 -8.14 -41.13
CA TYR A 267 -0.72 -9.36 -40.38
C TYR A 267 -1.96 -9.86 -39.63
N ILE A 268 -2.70 -8.95 -38.97
CA ILE A 268 -3.98 -9.26 -38.31
C ILE A 268 -5.00 -9.81 -39.33
N ASP A 269 -5.14 -9.19 -40.51
CA ASP A 269 -6.06 -9.69 -41.54
C ASP A 269 -5.70 -11.12 -41.99
N THR A 270 -4.41 -11.40 -42.15
CA THR A 270 -3.93 -12.72 -42.55
C THR A 270 -4.12 -13.76 -41.43
N ALA A 271 -3.77 -13.42 -40.19
CA ALA A 271 -3.94 -14.28 -39.03
C ALA A 271 -5.41 -14.65 -38.78
N THR A 272 -6.32 -13.67 -38.84
CA THR A 272 -7.76 -13.95 -38.71
C THR A 272 -8.21 -14.94 -39.80
N ARG A 273 -7.78 -14.77 -41.05
CA ARG A 273 -8.11 -15.67 -42.16
C ARG A 273 -7.70 -17.12 -41.86
N LEU A 274 -6.45 -17.34 -41.44
CA LEU A 274 -5.92 -18.66 -41.07
C LEU A 274 -6.74 -19.30 -39.94
N ILE A 275 -7.13 -18.52 -38.93
CA ILE A 275 -7.95 -19.00 -37.82
C ILE A 275 -9.36 -19.42 -38.29
N ALA A 276 -10.01 -18.68 -39.21
CA ALA A 276 -11.32 -19.15 -39.73
C ALA A 276 -11.21 -20.40 -40.58
N GLN A 277 -10.10 -20.58 -41.28
CA GLN A 277 -9.87 -21.73 -42.15
C GLN A 277 -9.44 -22.97 -41.35
N GLY A 278 -9.11 -22.83 -40.06
CA GLY A 278 -8.58 -23.92 -39.23
C GLY A 278 -7.14 -24.30 -39.55
N GLU A 279 -6.41 -23.46 -40.30
CA GLU A 279 -5.03 -23.72 -40.75
C GLU A 279 -3.98 -23.08 -39.85
N ALA A 280 -4.40 -22.39 -38.79
CA ALA A 280 -3.53 -21.64 -37.88
C ALA A 280 -2.46 -22.52 -37.21
N GLU A 281 -2.84 -23.67 -36.67
CA GLU A 281 -1.93 -24.58 -35.96
C GLU A 281 -0.89 -25.21 -36.90
N ASN A 282 -1.28 -25.58 -38.11
CA ASN A 282 -0.35 -26.08 -39.13
C ASN A 282 0.70 -25.03 -39.51
N MET A 283 0.26 -23.77 -39.69
CA MET A 283 1.18 -22.67 -40.00
C MET A 283 2.19 -22.41 -38.87
N ILE A 284 1.74 -22.48 -37.60
CA ILE A 284 2.62 -22.38 -36.42
C ILE A 284 3.68 -23.49 -36.47
N ASN A 285 3.23 -24.74 -36.54
CA ASN A 285 4.11 -25.92 -36.52
C ASN A 285 5.15 -25.86 -37.67
N ASP A 286 4.70 -25.58 -38.90
CA ASP A 286 5.58 -25.47 -40.07
C ASP A 286 6.63 -24.37 -39.88
N THR A 287 6.25 -23.24 -39.27
CA THR A 287 7.13 -22.10 -39.05
C THR A 287 8.16 -22.40 -37.96
N LEU A 288 7.73 -22.94 -36.82
CA LEU A 288 8.62 -23.33 -35.72
C LEU A 288 9.58 -24.46 -36.13
N GLU A 289 9.10 -25.45 -36.89
CA GLU A 289 9.94 -26.54 -37.38
C GLU A 289 10.98 -26.05 -38.40
N THR A 290 10.61 -25.11 -39.28
CA THR A 290 11.56 -24.46 -40.20
C THR A 290 12.65 -23.72 -39.42
N MET A 291 12.29 -22.99 -38.36
CA MET A 291 13.25 -22.31 -37.48
C MET A 291 14.18 -23.31 -36.75
N ARG A 292 13.64 -24.43 -36.26
CA ARG A 292 14.44 -25.49 -35.61
C ARG A 292 15.43 -26.13 -36.57
N ARG A 293 15.01 -26.50 -37.78
CA ARG A 293 15.84 -27.27 -38.73
C ARG A 293 16.80 -26.38 -39.52
N SER A 294 16.29 -25.48 -40.34
CA SER A 294 17.09 -24.70 -41.30
C SER A 294 17.48 -23.32 -40.77
N GLY A 295 16.67 -22.73 -39.88
CA GLY A 295 16.82 -21.33 -39.44
C GLY A 295 16.53 -20.31 -40.54
N TRP A 296 16.18 -20.75 -41.75
CA TRP A 296 15.92 -19.89 -42.90
C TRP A 296 14.42 -19.86 -43.19
N VAL A 297 13.79 -18.73 -42.86
CA VAL A 297 12.35 -18.50 -43.03
C VAL A 297 12.15 -17.49 -44.16
N PHE A 298 11.39 -17.88 -45.19
CA PHE A 298 11.01 -16.99 -46.29
C PHE A 298 10.07 -15.87 -45.80
N GLU A 299 10.36 -14.62 -46.19
CA GLU A 299 9.70 -13.39 -45.69
C GLU A 299 9.61 -13.35 -44.15
N PRO A 300 10.75 -13.33 -43.44
CA PRO A 300 10.79 -13.57 -41.99
C PRO A 300 9.92 -12.59 -41.19
N ASN A 301 9.99 -11.29 -41.49
CA ASN A 301 9.19 -10.26 -40.80
C ASN A 301 7.68 -10.49 -40.93
N LYS A 302 7.22 -10.87 -42.13
CA LYS A 302 5.80 -11.12 -42.40
C LYS A 302 5.33 -12.44 -41.80
N ARG A 303 6.11 -13.51 -41.95
CA ARG A 303 5.75 -14.83 -41.42
C ARG A 303 5.72 -14.83 -39.89
N MET A 304 6.67 -14.14 -39.28
CA MET A 304 6.72 -13.93 -37.84
C MET A 304 5.63 -12.96 -37.36
N GLY A 305 5.39 -11.87 -38.08
CA GLY A 305 4.27 -10.96 -37.80
C GLY A 305 2.92 -11.67 -37.85
N VAL A 306 2.70 -12.58 -38.80
CA VAL A 306 1.47 -13.40 -38.86
C VAL A 306 1.41 -14.40 -37.70
N LEU A 307 2.51 -15.10 -37.38
CA LEU A 307 2.61 -15.99 -36.23
C LEU A 307 2.20 -15.27 -34.94
N MET A 308 2.80 -14.10 -34.70
CA MET A 308 2.50 -13.21 -33.58
C MET A 308 1.01 -12.88 -33.46
N GLN A 309 0.38 -12.49 -34.56
CA GLN A 309 -1.04 -12.15 -34.56
C GLN A 309 -1.94 -13.37 -34.40
N VAL A 310 -1.53 -14.56 -34.89
CA VAL A 310 -2.28 -15.81 -34.65
C VAL A 310 -2.27 -16.18 -33.17
N LEU A 311 -1.11 -16.11 -32.51
CA LEU A 311 -0.99 -16.39 -31.08
C LEU A 311 -1.78 -15.37 -30.23
N ALA A 312 -1.73 -14.08 -30.59
CA ALA A 312 -2.49 -13.03 -29.91
C ALA A 312 -4.02 -13.19 -30.07
N LEU A 313 -4.49 -13.67 -31.22
CA LEU A 313 -5.92 -13.90 -31.50
C LEU A 313 -6.45 -15.20 -30.90
N ASN A 314 -5.57 -16.16 -30.59
CA ASN A 314 -5.93 -17.46 -30.01
C ASN A 314 -4.99 -17.83 -28.84
N PRO A 315 -5.25 -17.29 -27.63
CA PRO A 315 -4.41 -17.52 -26.45
C PRO A 315 -4.21 -18.99 -26.08
N GLY A 316 -5.17 -19.86 -26.42
CA GLY A 316 -5.05 -21.30 -26.19
C GLY A 316 -3.94 -21.97 -27.00
N LEU A 317 -3.68 -21.49 -28.23
CA LEU A 317 -2.56 -21.95 -29.06
C LEU A 317 -1.22 -21.32 -28.65
N ALA A 318 -1.24 -20.16 -27.99
CA ALA A 318 -0.04 -19.56 -27.43
C ALA A 318 0.54 -20.49 -26.35
N HIS A 319 -0.25 -20.84 -25.33
CA HIS A 319 0.18 -21.69 -24.22
C HIS A 319 0.72 -23.06 -24.70
N SER A 320 0.18 -23.65 -25.77
CA SER A 320 0.67 -24.94 -26.29
C SER A 320 2.02 -24.86 -27.01
N HIS A 321 2.42 -23.69 -27.50
CA HIS A 321 3.63 -23.49 -28.31
C HIS A 321 4.65 -22.53 -27.69
N THR A 322 4.34 -21.89 -26.56
CA THR A 322 5.28 -20.99 -25.86
C THR A 322 6.60 -21.70 -25.50
N GLY A 323 6.51 -22.92 -24.94
CA GLY A 323 7.69 -23.72 -24.60
C GLY A 323 8.56 -24.07 -25.81
N ASP A 324 7.94 -24.32 -26.97
CA ASP A 324 8.66 -24.56 -28.23
C ASP A 324 9.47 -23.33 -28.66
N VAL A 325 8.95 -22.13 -28.45
CA VAL A 325 9.65 -20.89 -28.77
C VAL A 325 10.79 -20.63 -27.80
N PHE A 326 10.58 -20.88 -26.49
CA PHE A 326 11.65 -20.77 -25.48
C PHE A 326 12.84 -21.67 -25.81
N GLU A 327 12.58 -22.92 -26.23
CA GLU A 327 13.62 -23.86 -26.66
C GLU A 327 14.35 -23.39 -27.93
N ILE A 328 13.63 -22.83 -28.91
CA ILE A 328 14.24 -22.27 -30.13
C ILE A 328 15.19 -21.12 -29.76
N ILE A 329 14.75 -20.19 -28.91
CA ILE A 329 15.56 -19.07 -28.44
C ILE A 329 16.80 -19.60 -27.73
N ARG A 330 16.65 -20.49 -26.73
CA ARG A 330 17.77 -21.08 -25.98
C ARG A 330 18.79 -21.77 -26.89
N THR A 331 18.34 -22.50 -27.90
CA THR A 331 19.21 -23.25 -28.81
C THR A 331 19.92 -22.35 -29.84
N ARG A 332 19.22 -21.34 -30.36
CA ARG A 332 19.71 -20.52 -31.50
C ARG A 332 20.29 -19.17 -31.10
N ARG A 333 20.20 -18.75 -29.83
CA ARG A 333 20.70 -17.45 -29.34
C ARG A 333 22.14 -17.10 -29.73
N SER A 334 23.03 -18.10 -29.78
CA SER A 334 24.45 -17.88 -30.11
C SER A 334 24.69 -17.61 -31.59
N ASN A 335 23.68 -17.81 -32.46
CA ASN A 335 23.77 -17.54 -33.88
C ASN A 335 23.38 -16.09 -34.18
N ARG A 336 24.39 -15.23 -34.42
CA ARG A 336 24.22 -13.79 -34.71
C ARG A 336 23.36 -13.53 -35.95
N ASP A 337 23.48 -14.33 -37.00
CA ASP A 337 22.70 -14.15 -38.24
C ASP A 337 21.22 -14.51 -38.05
N PHE A 338 20.95 -15.47 -37.16
CA PHE A 338 19.58 -15.82 -36.79
C PHE A 338 18.97 -14.73 -35.90
N MET A 339 19.71 -14.26 -34.89
CA MET A 339 19.23 -13.25 -33.97
C MET A 339 19.04 -11.87 -34.62
N SER A 340 19.84 -11.51 -35.62
CA SER A 340 19.65 -10.26 -36.38
C SER A 340 18.37 -10.23 -37.22
N ILE A 341 17.80 -11.40 -37.54
CA ILE A 341 16.56 -11.54 -38.33
C ILE A 341 15.33 -11.71 -37.43
N PHE A 342 15.44 -12.51 -36.37
CA PHE A 342 14.29 -12.93 -35.55
C PHE A 342 14.28 -12.35 -34.13
N GLY A 343 15.38 -11.78 -33.66
CA GLY A 343 15.55 -11.30 -32.28
C GLY A 343 14.48 -10.31 -31.86
N ASP A 344 14.24 -9.27 -32.67
CA ASP A 344 13.22 -8.25 -32.38
C ASP A 344 11.81 -8.83 -32.31
N ALA A 345 11.53 -9.82 -33.15
CA ALA A 345 10.25 -10.50 -33.16
C ALA A 345 10.04 -11.34 -31.88
N PHE A 346 11.09 -12.02 -31.42
CA PHE A 346 11.03 -12.74 -30.13
C PHE A 346 10.84 -11.78 -28.96
N LYS A 347 11.53 -10.62 -28.95
CA LYS A 347 11.32 -9.58 -27.93
C LYS A 347 9.88 -9.09 -27.91
N ILE A 348 9.31 -8.74 -29.07
CA ILE A 348 7.91 -8.31 -29.18
C ILE A 348 6.94 -9.41 -28.71
N MET A 349 7.27 -10.68 -29.00
CA MET A 349 6.49 -11.83 -28.54
C MET A 349 6.50 -11.98 -27.03
N LEU A 350 7.70 -12.01 -26.45
CA LEU A 350 7.88 -12.14 -25.01
C LEU A 350 7.19 -10.98 -24.30
N LYS A 351 7.42 -9.74 -24.73
CA LYS A 351 6.74 -8.56 -24.21
C LYS A 351 5.21 -8.73 -24.24
N THR A 352 4.63 -9.11 -25.39
CA THR A 352 3.16 -9.22 -25.51
C THR A 352 2.59 -10.33 -24.62
N TYR A 353 3.28 -11.48 -24.55
CA TYR A 353 2.90 -12.59 -23.67
C TYR A 353 2.99 -12.17 -22.18
N ILE A 354 4.11 -11.57 -21.77
CA ILE A 354 4.37 -11.13 -20.39
C ILE A 354 3.35 -10.07 -19.97
N GLU A 355 3.09 -9.06 -20.80
CA GLU A 355 2.08 -8.02 -20.52
C GLU A 355 0.67 -8.61 -20.35
N SER A 356 0.32 -9.61 -21.16
CA SER A 356 -0.96 -10.32 -21.04
C SER A 356 -1.06 -11.09 -19.72
N GLU A 357 -0.08 -11.95 -19.44
CA GLU A 357 -0.11 -12.86 -18.28
C GLU A 357 0.12 -12.14 -16.94
N ARG A 358 0.94 -11.09 -16.90
CA ARG A 358 1.23 -10.34 -15.67
C ARG A 358 0.04 -9.51 -15.16
N SER A 359 -0.95 -9.23 -16.00
CA SER A 359 -2.10 -8.39 -15.65
C SER A 359 -3.03 -9.07 -14.63
N ALA A 360 -3.10 -10.40 -14.67
CA ALA A 360 -3.98 -11.19 -13.81
C ALA A 360 -3.36 -12.55 -13.43
N PRO A 361 -2.15 -12.57 -12.81
CA PRO A 361 -1.51 -13.81 -12.42
C PRO A 361 -2.39 -14.55 -11.42
N ASP A 362 -2.46 -15.87 -11.56
CA ASP A 362 -3.17 -16.74 -10.63
C ASP A 362 -2.15 -17.43 -9.70
N PRO A 363 -2.05 -17.03 -8.42
CA PRO A 363 -1.16 -17.66 -7.44
C PRO A 363 -1.35 -19.18 -7.30
N LEU A 364 -2.55 -19.69 -7.63
CA LEU A 364 -2.89 -21.11 -7.48
C LEU A 364 -2.39 -21.95 -8.67
N VAL A 365 -2.16 -21.34 -9.82
CA VAL A 365 -1.74 -22.03 -11.05
C VAL A 365 -0.22 -21.89 -11.21
N ARG A 366 0.52 -22.71 -10.46
CA ARG A 366 2.01 -22.68 -10.49
C ARG A 366 2.63 -22.93 -11.87
N GLY A 367 1.93 -23.60 -12.79
CA GLY A 367 2.40 -23.84 -14.15
C GLY A 367 2.56 -22.54 -14.96
N THR A 368 1.51 -21.72 -15.00
CA THR A 368 1.51 -20.45 -15.73
C THR A 368 2.48 -19.45 -15.09
N LEU A 369 2.61 -19.44 -13.77
CA LEU A 369 3.62 -18.61 -13.08
C LEU A 369 5.05 -18.99 -13.47
N ARG A 370 5.36 -20.29 -13.64
CA ARG A 370 6.69 -20.74 -14.09
C ARG A 370 6.96 -20.33 -15.53
N GLU A 371 5.99 -20.47 -16.41
CA GLU A 371 6.11 -20.02 -17.80
C GLU A 371 6.30 -18.50 -17.89
N LEU A 372 5.57 -17.72 -17.08
CA LEU A 372 5.76 -16.28 -16.97
C LEU A 372 7.16 -15.93 -16.46
N ALA A 373 7.65 -16.62 -15.42
CA ALA A 373 9.00 -16.42 -14.90
C ALA A 373 10.08 -16.76 -15.94
N GLU A 374 9.92 -17.87 -16.68
CA GLU A 374 10.83 -18.26 -17.76
C GLU A 374 10.81 -17.25 -18.92
N ALA A 375 9.62 -16.77 -19.31
CA ALA A 375 9.47 -15.75 -20.34
C ALA A 375 10.25 -14.47 -20.00
N ILE A 376 10.05 -13.95 -18.78
CA ILE A 376 10.72 -12.75 -18.31
C ILE A 376 12.23 -12.97 -18.22
N ALA A 377 12.67 -14.11 -17.67
CA ALA A 377 14.08 -14.42 -17.53
C ALA A 377 14.79 -14.52 -18.90
N ILE A 378 14.13 -15.11 -19.92
CA ILE A 378 14.63 -15.14 -21.29
C ILE A 378 14.70 -13.72 -21.89
N GLU A 379 13.67 -12.90 -21.70
CA GLU A 379 13.64 -11.52 -22.20
C GLU A 379 14.76 -10.67 -21.62
N LEU A 380 14.95 -10.71 -20.29
CA LEU A 380 16.00 -9.96 -19.61
C LEU A 380 17.41 -10.38 -20.08
N LEU A 381 17.66 -11.68 -20.27
CA LEU A 381 18.95 -12.18 -20.77
C LEU A 381 19.20 -11.87 -22.26
N LEU A 382 18.14 -11.84 -23.07
CA LEU A 382 18.24 -11.40 -24.47
C LEU A 382 18.65 -9.92 -24.54
N LEU A 383 18.05 -9.08 -23.71
CA LEU A 383 18.32 -7.65 -23.65
C LEU A 383 19.69 -7.31 -23.05
N GLU A 384 20.19 -8.10 -22.09
CA GLU A 384 21.53 -7.92 -21.51
C GLU A 384 22.65 -8.19 -22.53
N SER A 385 22.44 -9.13 -23.47
CA SER A 385 23.47 -9.55 -24.43
C SER A 385 23.74 -8.58 -25.60
N GLU A 386 22.98 -7.50 -25.71
CA GLU A 386 23.13 -6.48 -26.76
C GLU A 386 23.91 -5.27 -26.26
N GLU A 387 25.24 -5.38 -26.24
CA GLU A 387 26.16 -4.27 -25.90
C GLU A 387 26.03 -3.03 -26.82
N HIS A 388 25.18 -3.05 -27.86
CA HIS A 388 25.15 -2.07 -28.96
C HIS A 388 23.74 -1.58 -29.39
N SER A 389 22.66 -1.85 -28.63
CA SER A 389 21.32 -1.34 -29.01
C SER A 389 21.11 0.11 -28.54
N GLU A 390 20.63 0.97 -29.46
CA GLU A 390 20.46 2.42 -29.23
C GLU A 390 19.21 2.75 -28.37
N GLU A 391 18.20 1.88 -28.32
CA GLU A 391 16.87 2.16 -27.71
C GLU A 391 16.70 1.52 -26.31
N GLU A 392 16.35 2.30 -25.27
CA GLU A 392 16.11 1.84 -23.89
C GLU A 392 14.92 0.86 -23.82
N PHE A 393 15.05 -0.22 -23.05
CA PHE A 393 13.89 -1.05 -22.73
C PHE A 393 13.15 -0.45 -21.54
N GLU A 394 12.20 0.43 -21.82
CA GLU A 394 11.37 1.15 -20.83
C GLU A 394 10.74 0.23 -19.76
N LEU A 395 10.55 -1.06 -20.07
CA LEU A 395 9.91 -2.03 -19.19
C LEU A 395 10.89 -2.85 -18.34
N TRP A 396 12.20 -2.59 -18.40
CA TRP A 396 13.22 -3.38 -17.69
C TRP A 396 12.93 -3.53 -16.20
N ASP A 397 12.80 -2.41 -15.50
CA ASP A 397 12.51 -2.37 -14.07
C ASP A 397 11.14 -3.01 -13.77
N THR A 398 10.19 -2.82 -14.67
CA THR A 398 8.86 -3.41 -14.50
C THR A 398 8.90 -4.93 -14.62
N HIS A 399 9.48 -5.47 -15.68
CA HIS A 399 9.54 -6.92 -15.92
C HIS A 399 10.41 -7.61 -14.90
N ARG A 400 11.58 -7.05 -14.56
CA ARG A 400 12.43 -7.58 -13.49
C ARG A 400 11.74 -7.54 -12.14
N GLY A 401 11.05 -6.44 -11.80
CA GLY A 401 10.20 -6.37 -10.61
C GLY A 401 9.08 -7.42 -10.60
N THR A 402 8.47 -7.68 -11.76
CA THR A 402 7.45 -8.73 -11.91
C THR A 402 8.05 -10.12 -11.76
N LEU A 403 9.27 -10.39 -12.24
CA LEU A 403 9.98 -11.65 -12.02
C LEU A 403 10.19 -11.93 -10.52
N TYR A 404 10.60 -10.92 -9.75
CA TYR A 404 10.73 -11.04 -8.30
C TYR A 404 9.37 -11.25 -7.61
N THR A 405 8.32 -10.57 -8.08
CA THR A 405 6.95 -10.75 -7.58
C THR A 405 6.45 -12.17 -7.82
N VAL A 406 6.66 -12.70 -9.04
CA VAL A 406 6.31 -14.09 -9.40
C VAL A 406 7.14 -15.08 -8.61
N ALA A 407 8.43 -14.80 -8.37
CA ALA A 407 9.27 -15.62 -7.51
C ALA A 407 8.70 -15.68 -6.07
N ALA A 408 8.28 -14.55 -5.49
CA ALA A 408 7.63 -14.53 -4.17
C ALA A 408 6.33 -15.36 -4.14
N LEU A 409 5.53 -15.31 -5.21
CA LEU A 409 4.34 -16.14 -5.36
C LEU A 409 4.67 -17.64 -5.43
N LEU A 410 5.74 -18.01 -6.13
CA LEU A 410 6.20 -19.40 -6.25
C LEU A 410 6.79 -19.94 -4.94
N THR A 411 7.59 -19.14 -4.22
CA THR A 411 8.15 -19.51 -2.91
C THR A 411 7.08 -19.57 -1.82
N GLY A 412 6.02 -18.76 -1.93
CA GLY A 412 4.91 -18.74 -0.97
C GLY A 412 5.20 -17.93 0.29
N HIS A 413 6.27 -17.13 0.30
CA HIS A 413 6.65 -16.31 1.45
C HIS A 413 6.71 -14.84 1.06
N SER A 414 5.94 -14.00 1.76
CA SER A 414 5.87 -12.55 1.52
C SER A 414 6.94 -11.74 2.28
N GLY A 415 7.69 -12.36 3.19
CA GLY A 415 8.70 -11.71 4.03
C GLY A 415 10.15 -11.97 3.61
N GLU A 416 10.38 -12.52 2.41
CA GLU A 416 11.69 -12.91 1.90
C GLU A 416 12.29 -11.85 0.95
N ALA A 417 13.58 -11.98 0.65
CA ALA A 417 14.34 -11.12 -0.26
C ALA A 417 13.65 -10.75 -1.60
N PRO A 418 12.85 -11.63 -2.25
CA PRO A 418 12.18 -11.28 -3.52
C PRO A 418 11.23 -10.08 -3.41
N VAL A 419 10.49 -9.90 -2.31
CA VAL A 419 9.55 -8.77 -2.17
C VAL A 419 10.32 -7.45 -2.06
N ARG A 420 11.41 -7.44 -1.30
CA ARG A 420 12.31 -6.29 -1.19
C ARG A 420 12.92 -5.95 -2.55
N LYS A 421 13.45 -6.95 -3.26
CA LYS A 421 14.02 -6.76 -4.60
C LYS A 421 12.98 -6.24 -5.59
N ALA A 422 11.75 -6.77 -5.57
CA ALA A 422 10.65 -6.28 -6.41
C ALA A 422 10.39 -4.79 -6.15
N LEU A 423 10.22 -4.39 -4.89
CA LEU A 423 9.96 -3.00 -4.51
C LEU A 423 11.09 -2.07 -4.98
N LEU A 424 12.34 -2.38 -4.65
CA LEU A 424 13.49 -1.55 -5.04
C LEU A 424 13.67 -1.48 -6.55
N THR A 425 13.35 -2.56 -7.27
CA THR A 425 13.43 -2.59 -8.74
C THR A 425 12.33 -1.73 -9.35
N TYR A 426 11.08 -1.80 -8.86
CA TYR A 426 10.01 -0.91 -9.33
C TYR A 426 10.30 0.56 -9.05
N CYS A 427 11.06 0.86 -8.00
CA CYS A 427 11.52 2.22 -7.70
C CYS A 427 12.76 2.66 -8.50
N GLY A 428 13.33 1.80 -9.35
CA GLY A 428 14.56 2.09 -10.09
C GLY A 428 15.81 2.21 -9.20
N LEU A 429 15.78 1.64 -7.99
CA LEU A 429 16.86 1.64 -7.00
C LEU A 429 17.74 0.37 -7.06
N ASN A 430 17.35 -0.62 -7.88
CA ASN A 430 18.11 -1.86 -8.05
C ASN A 430 19.01 -1.81 -9.30
N ASP A 431 20.28 -1.47 -9.08
CA ASP A 431 21.31 -1.40 -10.12
C ASP A 431 22.24 -2.64 -10.12
N SER A 432 21.79 -3.77 -9.58
CA SER A 432 22.56 -5.02 -9.54
C SER A 432 22.48 -5.80 -10.86
N PRO A 433 23.53 -6.53 -11.29
CA PRO A 433 23.45 -7.42 -12.46
C PRO A 433 22.43 -8.55 -12.24
N LEU A 434 22.02 -9.21 -13.32
CA LEU A 434 21.08 -10.35 -13.21
C LEU A 434 21.72 -11.48 -12.39
N GLU A 435 20.96 -12.02 -11.43
CA GLU A 435 21.45 -13.06 -10.51
C GLU A 435 21.51 -14.47 -11.13
N PHE A 436 21.09 -14.58 -12.38
CA PHE A 436 20.96 -15.84 -13.11
C PHE A 436 21.54 -15.69 -14.52
N SER A 437 21.96 -16.82 -15.08
CA SER A 437 22.47 -16.89 -16.43
C SER A 437 21.59 -17.78 -17.29
N TRP A 438 21.89 -17.74 -18.58
CA TRP A 438 21.39 -18.65 -19.59
C TRP A 438 21.49 -20.14 -19.26
N ASP A 439 22.46 -20.57 -18.45
CA ASP A 439 22.64 -21.98 -18.07
C ASP A 439 21.70 -22.39 -16.92
N ASP A 440 21.28 -21.42 -16.10
CA ASP A 440 20.35 -21.64 -14.99
C ASP A 440 18.91 -21.82 -15.47
N LEU A 441 18.56 -21.34 -16.66
CA LEU A 441 17.21 -21.47 -17.25
C LEU A 441 16.81 -22.93 -17.57
N ASN A 442 17.74 -23.88 -17.51
CA ASN A 442 17.40 -25.30 -17.60
C ASN A 442 16.49 -25.78 -16.45
N ASP A 443 16.52 -25.09 -15.30
CA ASP A 443 15.60 -25.29 -14.19
C ASP A 443 15.17 -23.95 -13.60
N ILE A 444 14.05 -23.43 -14.10
CA ILE A 444 13.47 -22.16 -13.62
C ILE A 444 13.16 -22.19 -12.12
N ASN A 445 12.90 -23.37 -11.52
CA ASN A 445 12.70 -23.45 -10.07
C ASN A 445 13.99 -23.11 -9.33
N ARG A 446 15.16 -23.56 -9.80
CA ARG A 446 16.43 -23.18 -9.19
C ARG A 446 16.63 -21.66 -9.21
N VAL A 447 16.25 -21.00 -10.31
CA VAL A 447 16.30 -19.53 -10.41
C VAL A 447 15.40 -18.90 -9.35
N CYS A 448 14.11 -19.24 -9.31
CA CYS A 448 13.14 -18.63 -8.40
C CYS A 448 13.40 -18.95 -6.92
N TYR A 449 13.61 -20.23 -6.57
CA TYR A 449 13.71 -20.69 -5.17
C TYR A 449 15.11 -20.51 -4.56
N ARG A 450 16.15 -20.30 -5.37
CA ARG A 450 17.52 -20.13 -4.87
C ARG A 450 18.10 -18.78 -5.29
N LEU A 451 18.32 -18.55 -6.58
CA LEU A 451 19.09 -17.39 -7.04
C LEU A 451 18.38 -16.06 -6.70
N LEU A 452 17.07 -15.97 -6.98
CA LEU A 452 16.29 -14.76 -6.69
C LEU A 452 16.01 -14.62 -5.19
N ALA A 453 15.76 -15.74 -4.49
CA ALA A 453 15.40 -15.77 -3.07
C ALA A 453 16.58 -15.60 -2.09
N THR A 454 17.81 -15.96 -2.49
CA THR A 454 19.00 -15.92 -1.62
C THR A 454 20.14 -15.05 -2.16
N GLY A 455 19.95 -14.37 -3.29
CA GLY A 455 21.00 -13.62 -3.98
C GLY A 455 21.62 -12.54 -3.08
N HIS A 456 22.95 -12.39 -3.17
CA HIS A 456 23.74 -11.45 -2.37
C HIS A 456 23.16 -10.04 -2.44
N GLU A 457 23.09 -9.36 -1.30
CA GLU A 457 22.74 -7.95 -1.17
C GLU A 457 23.78 -7.13 -1.94
N GLY A 458 23.54 -6.91 -3.23
CA GLY A 458 24.27 -5.91 -4.01
C GLY A 458 24.13 -4.55 -3.33
N ALA A 459 25.13 -3.68 -3.50
CA ALA A 459 25.16 -2.34 -2.94
C ALA A 459 23.90 -1.56 -3.36
N VAL A 460 22.86 -1.61 -2.53
CA VAL A 460 21.70 -0.73 -2.66
C VAL A 460 22.24 0.66 -2.43
N ASN A 461 22.01 1.57 -3.37
CA ASN A 461 22.44 2.95 -3.24
C ASN A 461 21.61 3.56 -2.10
N THR A 462 22.15 3.56 -0.87
CA THR A 462 21.43 3.95 0.36
C THR A 462 21.11 5.43 0.41
N ASP A 463 21.72 6.22 -0.46
CA ASP A 463 21.73 7.69 -0.40
C ASP A 463 20.79 8.33 -1.43
N VAL A 464 20.02 7.52 -2.17
CA VAL A 464 19.10 8.01 -3.22
C VAL A 464 17.65 7.83 -2.79
N GLU A 465 16.93 8.95 -2.70
CA GLU A 465 15.48 8.99 -2.48
C GLU A 465 14.76 9.06 -3.84
N THR A 466 13.69 8.27 -3.98
CA THR A 466 12.80 8.34 -5.14
C THR A 466 11.45 8.93 -4.75
N VAL A 467 10.89 9.79 -5.59
CA VAL A 467 9.68 10.55 -5.28
C VAL A 467 8.66 10.42 -6.40
N PHE A 468 7.39 10.24 -6.04
CA PHE A 468 6.26 10.42 -6.93
C PHE A 468 5.37 11.55 -6.41
N GLU A 469 5.11 12.52 -7.28
CA GLU A 469 4.28 13.68 -7.00
C GLU A 469 2.89 13.45 -7.60
N GLY A 470 1.88 13.20 -6.75
CA GLY A 470 0.46 13.09 -7.13
C GLY A 470 -0.31 14.41 -6.95
N GLU A 471 -1.62 14.45 -7.20
CA GLU A 471 -2.42 15.69 -7.07
C GLU A 471 -2.58 16.13 -5.61
N SER A 472 -2.92 15.18 -4.73
CA SER A 472 -3.12 15.45 -3.30
C SER A 472 -2.09 14.75 -2.42
N MET A 473 -1.44 13.70 -2.91
CA MET A 473 -0.49 12.87 -2.17
C MET A 473 0.91 12.89 -2.80
N ARG A 474 1.94 12.74 -1.98
CA ARG A 474 3.32 12.48 -2.37
C ARG A 474 3.77 11.15 -1.80
N LEU A 475 4.42 10.35 -2.63
CA LEU A 475 5.08 9.11 -2.24
C LEU A 475 6.59 9.33 -2.30
N ARG A 476 7.30 8.91 -1.25
CA ARG A 476 8.75 8.94 -1.13
C ARG A 476 9.24 7.55 -0.79
N VAL A 477 10.23 7.03 -1.50
CA VAL A 477 10.78 5.70 -1.27
C VAL A 477 12.29 5.75 -1.23
N ASP A 478 12.85 5.21 -0.15
CA ASP A 478 14.27 4.99 0.05
C ASP A 478 14.56 3.48 0.25
N SER A 479 15.80 3.13 0.62
CA SER A 479 16.20 1.73 0.83
C SER A 479 15.53 1.00 2.02
N ARG A 480 14.85 1.74 2.90
CA ARG A 480 14.26 1.29 4.19
C ARG A 480 12.79 1.71 4.36
N TYR A 481 12.34 2.79 3.75
CA TYR A 481 11.02 3.37 3.98
C TYR A 481 10.26 3.63 2.68
N LEU A 482 8.99 3.26 2.69
CA LEU A 482 7.96 3.73 1.75
C LEU A 482 7.06 4.71 2.50
N THR A 483 7.21 6.00 2.23
CA THR A 483 6.56 7.10 2.95
C THR A 483 5.47 7.76 2.10
N LEU A 484 4.25 7.82 2.65
CA LEU A 484 3.10 8.54 2.08
C LEU A 484 2.82 9.79 2.89
N GLN A 485 2.68 10.93 2.23
CA GLN A 485 2.38 12.22 2.87
C GLN A 485 1.49 13.09 1.97
N PRO A 486 0.83 14.14 2.51
CA PRO A 486 0.19 15.17 1.68
C PRO A 486 1.19 15.81 0.72
N ALA A 487 0.70 16.19 -0.44
CA ALA A 487 1.51 16.82 -1.49
C ALA A 487 1.79 18.32 -1.22
N ALA A 488 1.09 18.92 -0.25
CA ALA A 488 1.21 20.33 0.09
C ALA A 488 2.40 20.57 1.05
N ASP A 489 3.43 21.28 0.57
CA ASP A 489 4.68 21.53 1.31
C ASP A 489 4.54 22.51 2.48
N ASN A 490 3.42 23.24 2.56
CA ASN A 490 3.11 24.16 3.65
C ASN A 490 2.53 23.47 4.90
N LEU A 491 2.25 22.17 4.83
CA LEU A 491 1.73 21.39 5.94
C LEU A 491 2.87 20.78 6.73
N HIS A 492 2.90 21.04 8.02
CA HIS A 492 3.71 20.24 8.95
C HIS A 492 3.05 18.88 9.09
N VAL A 493 3.81 17.82 8.85
CA VAL A 493 3.33 16.43 8.87
C VAL A 493 4.08 15.63 9.93
N HIS A 494 3.39 14.69 10.57
CA HIS A 494 3.94 13.83 11.61
C HIS A 494 3.68 12.36 11.27
N ASN A 495 4.55 11.45 11.71
CA ASN A 495 4.41 10.02 11.49
C ASN A 495 3.20 9.47 12.27
N GLU A 496 2.16 9.02 11.56
CA GLU A 496 0.91 8.57 12.17
C GLU A 496 0.71 7.05 12.11
N LEU A 497 1.17 6.42 11.03
CA LEU A 497 1.13 4.96 10.87
C LEU A 497 2.48 4.46 10.35
N THR A 498 2.96 3.35 10.91
CA THR A 498 4.12 2.63 10.40
C THR A 498 3.96 1.14 10.62
N GLY A 499 4.54 0.34 9.73
CA GLY A 499 4.54 -1.11 9.85
C GLY A 499 5.51 -1.78 8.88
N PRO A 500 5.81 -3.07 9.09
CA PRO A 500 6.70 -3.82 8.21
C PRO A 500 6.04 -4.09 6.86
N LEU A 501 6.81 -3.94 5.77
CA LEU A 501 6.39 -4.26 4.40
C LEU A 501 7.14 -5.49 3.88
N ALA A 502 8.45 -5.54 4.10
CA ALA A 502 9.35 -6.64 3.76
C ALA A 502 10.53 -6.69 4.76
N THR A 503 11.48 -7.60 4.57
CA THR A 503 12.73 -7.61 5.34
C THR A 503 13.41 -6.24 5.26
N ASP A 504 13.60 -5.59 6.40
CA ASP A 504 14.26 -4.28 6.52
C ASP A 504 13.61 -3.11 5.73
N VAL A 505 12.38 -3.28 5.25
CA VAL A 505 11.59 -2.22 4.63
C VAL A 505 10.27 -2.02 5.38
N LYS A 506 9.99 -0.78 5.78
CA LYS A 506 8.77 -0.37 6.47
C LYS A 506 7.98 0.62 5.62
N PHE A 507 6.66 0.61 5.76
CA PHE A 507 5.86 1.73 5.27
C PHE A 507 5.68 2.78 6.39
N MET A 508 5.42 4.01 5.98
CA MET A 508 5.18 5.15 6.86
C MET A 508 4.11 6.04 6.24
N VAL A 509 3.14 6.47 7.03
CA VAL A 509 2.12 7.44 6.63
C VAL A 509 2.27 8.65 7.53
N GLN A 510 2.51 9.80 6.91
CA GLN A 510 2.65 11.09 7.57
C GLN A 510 1.41 11.93 7.32
N LEU A 511 0.82 12.49 8.38
CA LEU A 511 -0.39 13.30 8.28
C LEU A 511 -0.22 14.63 9.04
N PRO A 512 -0.96 15.69 8.68
CA PRO A 512 -0.91 16.96 9.40
C PRO A 512 -1.61 16.91 10.77
N GLU A 513 -2.62 16.05 10.92
CA GLU A 513 -3.38 15.86 12.15
C GLU A 513 -3.19 14.44 12.71
N THR A 514 -3.21 14.33 14.04
CA THR A 514 -3.16 13.04 14.73
C THR A 514 -4.46 12.25 14.55
N LEU A 515 -4.34 10.96 14.23
CA LEU A 515 -5.46 10.03 14.11
C LEU A 515 -6.15 9.85 15.47
N LYS A 516 -7.48 10.06 15.51
CA LYS A 516 -8.26 10.05 16.76
C LYS A 516 -8.48 8.64 17.32
N GLU A 517 -8.40 7.62 16.47
CA GLU A 517 -8.79 6.24 16.79
C GLU A 517 -7.67 5.23 16.50
N LYS A 518 -6.42 5.53 16.87
CA LYS A 518 -5.26 4.64 16.64
C LYS A 518 -5.48 3.21 17.17
N GLY A 519 -6.25 3.05 18.24
CA GLY A 519 -6.61 1.73 18.80
C GLY A 519 -7.40 0.83 17.84
N ASN A 520 -8.05 1.39 16.81
CA ASN A 520 -8.77 0.59 15.81
C ASN A 520 -7.82 -0.22 14.92
N LEU A 521 -6.53 0.14 14.82
CA LEU A 521 -5.55 -0.58 14.01
C LEU A 521 -5.34 -2.03 14.51
N GLU A 522 -5.46 -2.25 15.82
CA GLU A 522 -5.33 -3.56 16.49
C GLU A 522 -6.66 -4.35 16.54
N SER A 523 -7.75 -3.76 16.05
CA SER A 523 -9.07 -4.39 16.11
C SER A 523 -9.20 -5.53 15.10
N GLU A 524 -9.72 -6.68 15.55
CA GLU A 524 -10.18 -7.79 14.71
C GLU A 524 -11.39 -7.40 13.83
N ASN A 525 -12.12 -6.35 14.21
CA ASN A 525 -13.21 -5.80 13.41
C ASN A 525 -12.67 -4.81 12.38
N LEU A 526 -12.57 -5.26 11.13
CA LEU A 526 -12.07 -4.45 10.01
C LEU A 526 -13.01 -3.28 9.65
N GLU A 527 -14.28 -3.27 10.07
CA GLU A 527 -15.15 -2.10 9.88
C GLU A 527 -14.66 -0.88 10.70
N LEU A 528 -14.02 -1.11 11.86
CA LEU A 528 -13.39 -0.06 12.65
C LEU A 528 -12.09 0.43 12.00
N GLN A 529 -11.32 -0.49 11.39
CA GLN A 529 -10.15 -0.12 10.58
C GLN A 529 -10.56 0.71 9.35
N ARG A 530 -11.71 0.45 8.74
CA ARG A 530 -12.23 1.27 7.63
C ARG A 530 -12.38 2.74 8.03
N GLN A 531 -12.90 3.02 9.23
CA GLN A 531 -13.05 4.39 9.74
C GLN A 531 -11.68 5.07 9.89
N LEU A 532 -10.68 4.33 10.38
CA LEU A 532 -9.30 4.81 10.47
C LEU A 532 -8.71 5.12 9.09
N TRP A 533 -8.83 4.21 8.13
CA TRP A 533 -8.32 4.42 6.77
C TRP A 533 -9.04 5.53 6.01
N GLN A 534 -10.31 5.82 6.34
CA GLN A 534 -11.00 7.02 5.86
C GLN A 534 -10.39 8.31 6.42
N GLN A 535 -9.99 8.34 7.69
CA GLN A 535 -9.26 9.47 8.27
C GLN A 535 -7.89 9.64 7.63
N VAL A 536 -7.18 8.53 7.37
CA VAL A 536 -5.90 8.55 6.64
C VAL A 536 -6.04 9.18 5.26
N ARG A 537 -7.04 8.75 4.47
CA ARG A 537 -7.33 9.32 3.15
C ARG A 537 -7.60 10.83 3.23
N LEU A 538 -8.48 11.23 4.15
CA LEU A 538 -8.80 12.65 4.35
C LEU A 538 -7.56 13.47 4.75
N GLY A 539 -6.73 12.96 5.67
CA GLY A 539 -5.51 13.63 6.11
C GLY A 539 -4.47 13.75 5.00
N LEU A 540 -4.33 12.73 4.14
CA LEU A 540 -3.46 12.77 2.97
C LEU A 540 -3.96 13.72 1.88
N GLU A 541 -5.27 13.94 1.79
CA GLU A 541 -5.89 14.86 0.81
C GLU A 541 -5.92 16.32 1.30
N GLN A 542 -5.47 16.61 2.52
CA GLN A 542 -5.44 17.98 3.05
C GLN A 542 -4.47 18.87 2.27
N THR A 543 -4.93 20.08 1.95
CA THR A 543 -4.17 21.13 1.26
C THR A 543 -3.94 22.38 2.11
N GLU A 544 -4.69 22.54 3.20
CA GLU A 544 -4.60 23.69 4.11
C GLU A 544 -4.56 23.21 5.56
N SER A 545 -3.73 23.85 6.39
CA SER A 545 -3.66 23.55 7.82
C SER A 545 -4.94 24.06 8.48
N THR A 546 -5.71 23.14 9.06
CA THR A 546 -6.79 23.47 9.99
C THR A 546 -6.15 24.13 11.21
N ARG A 547 -6.19 25.47 11.26
CA ARG A 547 -5.78 26.23 12.45
C ARG A 547 -6.56 25.73 13.67
N VAL A 548 -5.93 24.89 14.48
CA VAL A 548 -6.42 24.57 15.81
C VAL A 548 -6.19 25.83 16.66
N GLU A 549 -7.27 26.44 17.13
CA GLU A 549 -7.22 27.47 18.17
C GLU A 549 -6.58 26.86 19.43
N ASN A 550 -5.27 27.08 19.61
CA ASN A 550 -4.57 26.61 20.80
C ASN A 550 -5.15 27.28 22.05
N LYS A 551 -5.51 26.46 23.05
CA LYS A 551 -5.76 26.89 24.42
C LYS A 551 -4.60 27.80 24.86
N VAL A 552 -4.92 28.99 25.36
CA VAL A 552 -3.94 29.94 25.91
C VAL A 552 -3.30 29.32 27.15
N GLU A 553 -2.11 28.75 27.00
CA GLU A 553 -1.24 28.37 28.10
C GLU A 553 -0.45 29.58 28.60
N ARG A 554 -0.14 29.56 29.90
CA ARG A 554 0.60 30.61 30.61
C ARG A 554 2.03 30.72 30.06
N ASP A 555 2.53 31.95 29.92
CA ASP A 555 3.90 32.23 29.48
C ASP A 555 4.95 31.77 30.52
N LEU A 556 6.11 31.29 30.05
CA LEU A 556 7.18 30.68 30.84
C LEU A 556 7.75 31.64 31.90
N GLN A 557 8.00 31.16 33.12
CA GLN A 557 8.55 31.96 34.22
C GLN A 557 9.89 31.44 34.75
N PRO A 558 10.73 32.33 35.33
CA PRO A 558 11.94 31.91 36.04
C PRO A 558 11.64 30.88 37.13
N GLY A 559 12.33 29.74 37.08
CA GLY A 559 12.18 28.61 37.99
C GLY A 559 11.32 27.47 37.45
N ASP A 560 10.63 27.64 36.32
CA ASP A 560 9.88 26.56 35.68
C ASP A 560 10.84 25.50 35.12
N VAL A 561 10.47 24.22 35.27
CA VAL A 561 11.19 23.09 34.68
C VAL A 561 10.45 22.67 33.43
N ILE A 562 11.13 22.70 32.28
CA ILE A 562 10.54 22.32 30.99
C ILE A 562 11.43 21.33 30.23
N PRO A 563 10.83 20.46 29.38
CA PRO A 563 11.60 19.58 28.52
C PRO A 563 12.21 20.36 27.35
N VAL A 564 13.51 20.16 27.14
CA VAL A 564 14.30 20.80 26.09
C VAL A 564 15.20 19.79 25.38
N ILE A 565 15.69 20.18 24.21
CA ILE A 565 16.74 19.46 23.47
C ILE A 565 17.93 20.38 23.20
N VAL A 566 19.13 19.81 23.16
CA VAL A 566 20.34 20.52 22.76
C VAL A 566 20.51 20.42 21.25
N ALA A 567 20.32 21.54 20.55
CA ALA A 567 20.32 21.63 19.09
C ALA A 567 21.72 21.74 18.49
N GLY A 568 22.67 22.28 19.23
CA GLY A 568 24.03 22.49 18.75
C GLY A 568 24.86 23.33 19.69
N ILE A 569 26.00 23.79 19.17
CA ILE A 569 26.86 24.75 19.84
C ILE A 569 26.42 26.15 19.40
N ALA A 570 26.27 27.09 20.33
CA ALA A 570 25.87 28.44 20.01
C ALA A 570 26.93 29.14 19.12
N PRO A 571 26.57 29.61 17.91
CA PRO A 571 27.52 30.33 17.06
C PRO A 571 27.83 31.68 17.72
N ASN A 572 29.08 31.85 18.14
CA ASN A 572 29.67 33.05 18.77
C ASN A 572 29.63 33.17 20.30
N GLU A 573 29.21 32.14 21.05
CA GLU A 573 29.25 32.16 22.53
C GLU A 573 30.15 31.03 23.09
N TYR A 574 31.20 31.40 23.84
CA TYR A 574 32.19 30.43 24.35
C TYR A 574 31.56 29.52 25.42
N TYR A 575 31.60 28.21 25.20
CA TYR A 575 31.12 27.16 26.11
C TYR A 575 29.60 27.15 26.37
N GLU A 576 28.78 27.58 25.39
CA GLU A 576 27.32 27.55 25.48
C GLU A 576 26.67 26.71 24.37
N TYR A 577 25.64 25.97 24.75
CA TYR A 577 24.83 25.14 23.86
C TYR A 577 23.56 25.88 23.43
N ASP A 578 23.14 25.69 22.16
CA ASP A 578 21.84 26.13 21.67
C ASP A 578 20.77 25.13 22.11
N VAL A 579 19.72 25.62 22.74
CA VAL A 579 18.69 24.81 23.40
C VAL A 579 17.31 25.23 22.94
N ARG A 580 16.45 24.26 22.62
CA ARG A 580 15.08 24.51 22.20
C ARG A 580 14.09 23.69 23.02
N SER A 581 12.96 24.30 23.38
CA SER A 581 11.87 23.59 24.02
C SER A 581 11.26 22.58 23.06
N VAL A 582 10.82 21.43 23.58
CA VAL A 582 10.24 20.35 22.76
C VAL A 582 8.99 20.80 22.00
N ASP A 583 8.25 21.78 22.55
CA ASP A 583 7.08 22.39 21.94
C ASP A 583 7.41 23.48 20.88
N GLY A 584 8.69 23.78 20.68
CA GLY A 584 9.19 24.78 19.73
C GLY A 584 8.89 26.24 20.06
N ARG A 585 8.30 26.52 21.23
CA ARG A 585 7.91 27.89 21.62
C ARG A 585 9.07 28.73 22.15
N TYR A 586 10.08 28.10 22.75
CA TYR A 586 11.15 28.78 23.46
C TYR A 586 12.52 28.31 22.97
N SER A 587 13.39 29.27 22.66
CA SER A 587 14.81 29.03 22.37
C SER A 587 15.69 29.69 23.43
N GLY A 588 16.87 29.13 23.64
CA GLY A 588 17.71 29.52 24.74
C GLY A 588 19.13 29.02 24.66
N LEU A 589 19.89 29.35 25.70
CA LEU A 589 21.29 29.00 25.87
C LEU A 589 21.49 28.25 27.18
N MET A 590 22.37 27.26 27.16
CA MET A 590 22.79 26.51 28.35
C MET A 590 24.31 26.48 28.43
N ASN A 591 24.86 27.00 29.53
CA ASN A 591 26.30 27.02 29.73
C ASN A 591 26.81 25.62 30.15
N LEU A 592 28.00 25.24 29.71
CA LEU A 592 28.59 23.95 30.10
C LEU A 592 28.69 23.76 31.63
N ARG A 593 28.97 24.84 32.38
CA ARG A 593 29.06 24.80 33.85
C ARG A 593 27.71 24.57 34.53
N ASP A 594 26.63 24.81 33.80
CA ASP A 594 25.26 24.54 34.24
C ASP A 594 24.80 23.13 33.87
N VAL A 595 25.71 22.29 33.36
CA VAL A 595 25.50 20.86 33.11
C VAL A 595 26.28 20.06 34.14
N VAL A 596 27.61 20.10 34.09
CA VAL A 596 28.50 19.36 35.01
C VAL A 596 29.64 20.23 35.55
N PRO A 597 30.13 19.96 36.78
CA PRO A 597 31.15 20.78 37.43
C PRO A 597 32.60 20.39 37.06
N TYR A 598 32.79 19.35 36.25
CA TYR A 598 34.10 18.83 35.82
C TYR A 598 34.31 19.01 34.30
N PRO A 599 35.57 18.94 33.82
CA PRO A 599 35.88 19.12 32.41
C PRO A 599 35.24 18.04 31.52
N VAL A 600 34.65 18.45 30.40
CA VAL A 600 34.14 17.57 29.33
C VAL A 600 34.56 18.11 27.97
N VAL A 601 34.51 17.28 26.92
CA VAL A 601 34.79 17.71 25.55
C VAL A 601 33.61 18.50 25.00
N PHE A 602 33.70 19.84 25.08
CA PHE A 602 32.62 20.75 24.68
C PHE A 602 32.13 20.54 23.23
N THR A 603 33.06 20.33 22.29
CA THR A 603 32.76 20.12 20.86
C THR A 603 32.07 18.79 20.58
N ALA A 604 32.18 17.81 21.48
CA ALA A 604 31.58 16.50 21.35
C ALA A 604 30.22 16.43 22.08
N TYR A 605 29.42 17.50 22.02
CA TYR A 605 28.12 17.59 22.71
C TYR A 605 27.16 16.44 22.38
N LYS A 606 27.23 15.88 21.17
CA LYS A 606 26.47 14.69 20.77
C LYS A 606 26.79 13.47 21.65
N LYS A 607 28.00 13.33 22.20
CA LYS A 607 28.33 12.25 23.15
C LYS A 607 27.63 12.38 24.50
N ILE A 608 27.19 13.60 24.86
CA ILE A 608 26.55 13.90 26.14
C ILE A 608 25.02 13.90 25.98
N PHE A 609 24.51 14.57 24.95
CA PHE A 609 23.07 14.86 24.81
C PHE A 609 22.37 14.00 23.75
N TYR A 610 23.00 12.98 23.17
CA TYR A 610 22.35 12.09 22.19
C TYR A 610 22.40 10.63 22.64
N GLY A 611 21.31 9.92 22.37
CA GLY A 611 21.22 8.48 22.47
C GLY A 611 21.15 7.80 21.10
N PRO A 612 20.95 6.48 21.04
CA PRO A 612 20.87 5.73 19.79
C PRO A 612 19.70 6.14 18.88
N GLY A 613 18.69 6.81 19.44
CA GLY A 613 17.51 7.30 18.72
C GLY A 613 17.51 8.78 18.33
N GLY A 614 18.55 9.55 18.67
CA GLY A 614 18.61 11.01 18.45
C GLY A 614 18.93 11.82 19.72
N PRO A 615 18.74 13.16 19.70
CA PRO A 615 18.96 14.01 20.87
C PRO A 615 18.05 13.61 22.02
N LEU A 616 18.52 13.76 23.26
CA LEU A 616 17.80 13.43 24.48
C LEU A 616 16.83 14.55 24.85
N ARG A 617 15.64 14.16 25.32
CA ARG A 617 14.63 15.06 25.87
C ARG A 617 14.95 15.32 27.35
N VAL A 618 15.79 16.32 27.61
CA VAL A 618 16.27 16.63 28.96
C VAL A 618 15.38 17.66 29.65
N GLU A 619 15.22 17.53 30.97
CA GLU A 619 14.53 18.54 31.77
C GLU A 619 15.51 19.63 32.22
N ALA A 620 15.20 20.88 31.88
CA ALA A 620 16.03 22.03 32.25
C ALA A 620 15.21 23.11 32.97
N VAL A 621 15.85 23.78 33.93
CA VAL A 621 15.28 24.91 34.66
C VAL A 621 15.45 26.18 33.83
N ALA A 622 14.36 26.91 33.58
CA ALA A 622 14.40 28.23 32.98
C ALA A 622 14.85 29.26 34.05
N GLU A 623 16.10 29.72 34.02
CA GLU A 623 16.65 30.60 35.08
C GLU A 623 16.26 32.06 34.88
N SER A 624 16.40 32.56 33.66
CA SER A 624 16.13 33.97 33.35
C SER A 624 15.93 34.18 31.86
N ARG A 625 15.25 35.26 31.50
CA ARG A 625 15.09 35.70 30.11
C ARG A 625 16.22 36.68 29.75
N LEU A 626 16.93 36.39 28.67
CA LEU A 626 18.01 37.21 28.14
C LEU A 626 17.46 38.46 27.43
N PRO A 627 18.29 39.52 27.26
CA PRO A 627 17.86 40.78 26.62
C PRO A 627 17.40 40.63 25.17
N ASP A 628 17.87 39.60 24.47
CA ASP A 628 17.50 39.27 23.08
C ASP A 628 16.19 38.47 22.97
N GLY A 629 15.57 38.14 24.11
CA GLY A 629 14.33 37.40 24.18
C GLY A 629 14.50 35.88 24.35
N ARG A 630 15.72 35.34 24.23
CA ARG A 630 16.04 33.93 24.50
C ARG A 630 16.00 33.62 26.01
N TRP A 631 15.95 32.34 26.37
CA TRP A 631 15.99 31.89 27.77
C TRP A 631 17.36 31.35 28.17
N ARG A 632 17.74 31.49 29.43
CA ARG A 632 18.87 30.78 30.02
C ARG A 632 18.37 29.51 30.69
N PHE A 633 18.88 28.37 30.25
CA PHE A 633 18.52 27.05 30.77
C PHE A 633 19.67 26.45 31.58
N SER A 634 19.33 25.67 32.61
CA SER A 634 20.30 25.05 33.51
C SER A 634 19.86 23.64 33.91
N MET A 635 20.79 22.69 33.82
CA MET A 635 20.64 21.31 34.31
C MET A 635 21.40 21.08 35.63
N ARG A 636 21.99 22.12 36.19
CA ARG A 636 22.87 22.04 37.35
C ARG A 636 22.18 21.41 38.56
N ARG A 637 20.89 21.71 38.72
CA ARG A 637 20.06 21.14 39.79
C ARG A 637 19.91 19.63 39.64
N PHE A 638 19.57 19.18 38.44
CA PHE A 638 19.41 17.76 38.12
C PHE A 638 20.68 16.97 38.44
N PHE A 639 21.82 17.38 37.86
CA PHE A 639 23.10 16.70 38.10
C PHE A 639 23.54 16.77 39.56
N MET A 640 23.26 17.86 40.27
CA MET A 640 23.64 17.99 41.68
C MET A 640 22.81 17.06 42.58
N GLU A 641 21.53 16.85 42.28
CA GLU A 641 20.65 15.93 43.01
C GLU A 641 21.06 14.46 42.76
N VAL A 642 21.23 14.05 41.49
CA VAL A 642 21.70 12.70 41.13
C VAL A 642 23.07 12.40 41.74
N ASN A 643 24.04 13.31 41.56
CA ASN A 643 25.39 13.15 42.10
C ASN A 643 25.43 13.07 43.63
N ASN A 644 24.50 13.74 44.32
CA ASN A 644 24.40 13.63 45.78
C ASN A 644 23.90 12.24 46.19
N ASP A 645 22.89 11.73 45.51
CA ASP A 645 22.25 10.47 45.85
C ASP A 645 23.22 9.30 45.64
N ASP A 646 23.90 9.26 44.49
CA ASP A 646 24.92 8.24 44.17
C ASP A 646 26.11 8.29 45.15
N ALA A 647 26.64 9.49 45.41
CA ALA A 647 27.75 9.65 46.35
C ALA A 647 27.35 9.27 47.80
N CYS A 648 26.11 9.54 48.20
CA CYS A 648 25.60 9.12 49.51
C CYS A 648 25.43 7.61 49.59
N GLN A 649 24.96 6.97 48.51
CA GLN A 649 24.83 5.53 48.41
C GLN A 649 26.18 4.84 48.52
N ASP A 650 27.20 5.32 47.80
CA ASP A 650 28.56 4.77 47.86
C ASP A 650 29.20 4.94 49.24
N ARG A 651 28.98 6.09 49.88
CA ARG A 651 29.42 6.33 51.26
C ARG A 651 28.78 5.35 52.24
N PHE A 652 27.46 5.16 52.15
CA PHE A 652 26.72 4.29 53.08
C PHE A 652 27.04 2.81 52.86
N GLY A 653 27.18 2.39 51.59
CA GLY A 653 27.61 1.04 51.22
C GLY A 653 29.07 0.75 51.53
N GLY A 654 29.89 1.80 51.70
CA GLY A 654 31.33 1.68 51.84
C GLY A 654 31.99 1.16 50.55
N ASN A 655 31.36 1.43 49.41
CA ASN A 655 31.78 0.97 48.09
C ASN A 655 33.13 1.58 47.73
N ARG A 656 33.90 0.83 46.94
CA ARG A 656 35.11 1.34 46.29
C ARG A 656 34.70 1.85 44.92
N VAL A 657 35.18 3.04 44.57
CA VAL A 657 34.74 3.78 43.38
C VAL A 657 35.97 4.07 42.54
N ILE A 658 35.89 3.76 41.25
CA ILE A 658 36.93 4.15 40.29
C ILE A 658 36.71 5.62 39.92
N ALA A 659 37.78 6.39 39.90
CA ALA A 659 37.75 7.80 39.56
C ALA A 659 38.96 8.20 38.72
N LYS A 660 38.78 9.16 37.82
CA LYS A 660 39.85 9.69 36.97
C LYS A 660 40.22 11.11 37.36
N ILE A 661 41.50 11.38 37.58
CA ILE A 661 42.01 12.69 38.00
C ILE A 661 41.84 13.71 36.87
N SER A 662 41.10 14.78 37.16
CA SER A 662 40.73 15.83 36.21
C SER A 662 41.37 17.19 36.52
N ASP A 663 41.90 17.38 37.74
CA ASP A 663 42.64 18.58 38.12
C ASP A 663 43.60 18.28 39.29
N VAL A 664 44.85 18.72 39.15
CA VAL A 664 45.91 18.56 40.17
C VAL A 664 46.24 19.87 40.88
N SER A 665 45.56 20.96 40.57
CA SER A 665 45.81 22.28 41.18
C SER A 665 45.26 22.38 42.60
N GLY A 666 45.90 23.20 43.44
CA GLY A 666 45.46 23.45 44.82
C GLY A 666 45.88 22.39 45.84
N THR A 667 45.14 22.31 46.96
CA THR A 667 45.46 21.47 48.14
C THR A 667 44.83 20.07 48.11
N GLN A 668 43.94 19.80 47.14
CA GLN A 668 43.27 18.52 46.92
C GLN A 668 43.31 18.19 45.42
N TYR A 669 43.36 16.92 45.06
CA TYR A 669 43.11 16.47 43.69
C TYR A 669 41.60 16.47 43.42
N LYS A 670 41.20 16.83 42.20
CA LYS A 670 39.81 16.66 41.73
C LYS A 670 39.75 15.49 40.76
N ALA A 671 38.71 14.69 40.89
CA ALA A 671 38.48 13.53 40.03
C ALA A 671 37.01 13.44 39.62
N THR A 672 36.75 12.74 38.53
CA THR A 672 35.39 12.36 38.10
C THR A 672 35.19 10.88 38.40
N SER A 673 34.13 10.52 39.11
CA SER A 673 33.81 9.11 39.41
C SER A 673 33.23 8.39 38.19
N GLN A 674 33.27 7.06 38.21
CA GLN A 674 32.58 6.21 37.22
C GLN A 674 31.06 6.39 37.19
N PHE A 675 30.48 6.96 38.26
CA PHE A 675 29.05 7.29 38.36
C PHE A 675 28.78 8.78 38.05
N GLY A 676 29.80 9.55 37.70
CA GLY A 676 29.64 10.88 37.12
C GLY A 676 29.50 12.03 38.12
N TYR A 677 29.83 11.79 39.38
CA TYR A 677 29.95 12.83 40.40
C TYR A 677 31.41 13.27 40.61
N GLY A 678 31.60 14.57 40.87
CA GLY A 678 32.93 15.14 41.13
C GLY A 678 33.44 14.82 42.53
N MET A 679 34.69 14.37 42.63
CA MET A 679 35.33 13.93 43.87
C MET A 679 36.53 14.81 44.23
N LEU A 680 36.79 14.93 45.53
CA LEU A 680 37.95 15.63 46.11
C LEU A 680 38.79 14.66 46.93
N ILE A 681 40.08 14.55 46.58
CA ILE A 681 41.02 13.65 47.26
C ILE A 681 42.12 14.49 47.90
N SER A 682 42.38 14.29 49.19
CA SER A 682 43.35 15.08 49.95
C SER A 682 44.79 14.70 49.59
N LYS A 683 45.60 15.67 49.15
CA LYS A 683 47.04 15.48 48.85
C LYS A 683 47.87 15.08 50.07
N ARG A 684 47.39 15.37 51.28
CA ARG A 684 48.08 15.01 52.54
C ARG A 684 47.89 13.54 52.89
N ASP A 685 46.81 12.95 52.41
CA ASP A 685 46.39 11.59 52.73
C ASP A 685 46.70 10.62 51.56
N THR A 686 47.43 11.10 50.54
CA THR A 686 47.93 10.30 49.42
C THR A 686 49.43 10.03 49.62
N GLU A 687 49.83 8.77 49.69
CA GLU A 687 51.24 8.39 49.84
C GLU A 687 52.06 8.60 48.55
N ILE A 688 51.39 8.76 47.42
CA ILE A 688 51.96 8.89 46.07
C ILE A 688 51.43 10.17 45.42
N GLU A 689 52.25 10.84 44.62
CA GLU A 689 51.84 12.00 43.83
C GLU A 689 51.05 11.56 42.59
N LEU A 690 49.78 11.97 42.52
CA LEU A 690 48.88 11.69 41.40
C LEU A 690 49.00 12.76 40.31
N HIS A 691 48.95 12.33 39.05
CA HIS A 691 49.05 13.15 37.85
C HIS A 691 47.68 13.30 37.15
N LEU A 692 47.60 14.28 36.27
CA LEU A 692 46.41 14.52 35.46
C LEU A 692 46.13 13.32 34.55
N GLY A 693 44.92 12.76 34.63
CA GLY A 693 44.52 11.59 33.85
C GLY A 693 44.74 10.24 34.52
N ASP A 694 45.37 10.20 35.70
CA ASP A 694 45.53 8.99 36.49
C ASP A 694 44.17 8.39 36.89
N VAL A 695 44.07 7.07 36.91
CA VAL A 695 42.86 6.33 37.31
C VAL A 695 43.11 5.72 38.67
N VAL A 696 42.24 6.05 39.64
CA VAL A 696 42.42 5.71 41.05
C VAL A 696 41.20 5.02 41.61
N GLU A 697 41.43 4.11 42.56
CA GLU A 697 40.38 3.59 43.42
C GLU A 697 40.30 4.44 44.69
N VAL A 698 39.09 4.89 45.01
CA VAL A 698 38.83 5.78 46.15
C VAL A 698 37.62 5.32 46.93
N LYS A 699 37.54 5.75 48.19
CA LYS A 699 36.37 5.53 49.04
C LYS A 699 35.78 6.85 49.51
N VAL A 700 34.46 7.01 49.37
CA VAL A 700 33.78 8.22 49.81
C VAL A 700 33.78 8.30 51.34
N ASN A 701 34.40 9.35 51.89
CA ASN A 701 34.50 9.59 53.33
C ASN A 701 33.35 10.49 53.81
N SER A 702 33.12 11.61 53.11
CA SER A 702 32.08 12.57 53.45
C SER A 702 31.43 13.18 52.22
N VAL A 703 30.11 13.32 52.26
CA VAL A 703 29.31 14.07 51.28
C VAL A 703 28.73 15.29 52.00
N ASN A 704 28.99 16.49 51.47
CA ASN A 704 28.45 17.75 51.98
C ASN A 704 27.61 18.42 50.90
N TYR A 705 26.30 18.25 51.02
CA TYR A 705 25.31 18.74 50.07
C TYR A 705 24.58 19.97 50.63
N LYS A 706 24.68 21.08 49.91
CA LYS A 706 24.01 22.36 50.22
C LYS A 706 23.33 22.89 48.96
N PRO A 707 22.08 22.46 48.68
CA PRO A 707 21.37 22.86 47.47
C PRO A 707 21.12 24.37 47.39
N GLU A 708 20.83 25.02 48.53
CA GLU A 708 20.58 26.47 48.60
C GLU A 708 21.80 27.31 48.18
N ASP A 709 23.02 26.77 48.39
CA ASP A 709 24.29 27.42 48.04
C ASP A 709 24.89 26.89 46.72
N TRP A 710 24.19 25.99 46.02
CA TRP A 710 24.67 25.29 44.82
C TRP A 710 26.02 24.57 44.99
N LYS A 711 26.21 23.92 46.15
CA LYS A 711 27.47 23.27 46.53
C LYS A 711 27.26 21.79 46.87
N LEU A 712 28.05 20.95 46.21
CA LEU A 712 28.22 19.54 46.54
C LEU A 712 29.73 19.27 46.65
N TYR A 713 30.18 18.82 47.83
CA TYR A 713 31.56 18.41 48.05
C TYR A 713 31.60 16.94 48.47
N VAL A 714 32.25 16.11 47.66
CA VAL A 714 32.43 14.67 47.92
C VAL A 714 33.90 14.43 48.25
N ASN A 715 34.25 14.36 49.54
CA ASN A 715 35.62 14.09 49.98
C ASN A 715 35.85 12.59 50.08
N CYS A 716 36.99 12.15 49.56
CA CYS A 716 37.32 10.75 49.40
C CYS A 716 38.72 10.43 49.92
N ASP A 717 38.87 9.22 50.44
CA ASP A 717 40.15 8.66 50.86
C ASP A 717 40.72 7.84 49.70
N PHE A 718 42.02 8.02 49.40
CA PHE A 718 42.72 7.27 48.36
C PHE A 718 42.99 5.83 48.81
N ILE A 719 42.77 4.85 47.92
CA ILE A 719 43.08 3.45 48.17
C ILE A 719 44.29 3.01 47.34
N GLN A 720 44.17 3.09 46.01
CA GLN A 720 45.22 2.64 45.08
C GLN A 720 45.17 3.38 43.75
N LEU A 721 46.29 3.34 43.02
CA LEU A 721 46.44 3.83 41.65
C LEU A 721 46.43 2.63 40.70
N PHE A 722 45.65 2.69 39.63
CA PHE A 722 45.67 1.68 38.57
C PHE A 722 46.71 2.05 37.52
N THR A 723 47.57 1.09 37.15
CA THR A 723 48.60 1.24 36.11
C THR A 723 48.35 0.40 34.86
N ASP A 724 47.47 -0.59 34.98
CA ASP A 724 47.00 -1.51 33.96
C ASP A 724 45.52 -1.85 34.21
N ASP A 725 44.90 -2.54 33.28
CA ASP A 725 43.45 -2.74 33.25
C ASP A 725 42.95 -3.92 34.09
N GLU A 726 43.81 -4.72 34.75
CA GLU A 726 43.51 -5.91 35.60
C GLU A 726 42.31 -6.83 35.15
N ASN A 727 41.89 -6.76 33.89
CA ASN A 727 40.59 -7.25 33.35
C ASN A 727 39.31 -6.62 33.94
N ASP A 728 39.38 -5.43 34.53
CA ASP A 728 38.23 -4.61 34.89
C ASP A 728 37.87 -3.67 33.72
N PRO A 729 36.71 -3.86 33.07
CA PRO A 729 36.32 -3.06 31.91
C PRO A 729 36.15 -1.57 32.24
N ASP A 730 35.72 -1.22 33.46
CA ASP A 730 35.53 0.18 33.86
C ASP A 730 36.88 0.90 34.04
N VAL A 731 37.91 0.16 34.51
CA VAL A 731 39.30 0.65 34.58
C VAL A 731 39.89 0.77 33.17
N ALA A 732 39.64 -0.21 32.30
CA ALA A 732 40.13 -0.20 30.92
C ALA A 732 39.60 1.03 30.14
N ASP A 733 38.30 1.30 30.24
CA ASP A 733 37.66 2.46 29.60
C ASP A 733 38.21 3.77 30.18
N ALA A 734 38.36 3.84 31.51
CA ALA A 734 38.94 5.00 32.17
C ALA A 734 40.41 5.24 31.75
N LEU A 735 41.23 4.20 31.60
CA LEU A 735 42.65 4.33 31.21
C LEU A 735 42.81 4.79 29.75
N ASN A 736 41.94 4.32 28.85
CA ASN A 736 42.05 4.57 27.41
C ASN A 736 41.54 5.96 26.97
N MET A 737 40.81 6.68 27.82
CA MET A 737 40.23 7.99 27.51
C MET A 737 41.01 9.14 28.18
N THR A 738 40.98 10.35 27.61
CA THR A 738 41.42 11.54 28.34
C THR A 738 40.43 11.87 29.48
N HIS A 739 40.84 12.66 30.48
CA HIS A 739 39.96 13.03 31.60
C HIS A 739 38.68 13.78 31.14
N ALA A 740 38.76 14.55 30.06
CA ALA A 740 37.61 15.25 29.48
C ALA A 740 36.69 14.30 28.67
N GLU A 741 37.25 13.34 27.94
CA GLU A 741 36.46 12.31 27.24
C GLU A 741 35.73 11.39 28.21
N TYR A 742 36.41 10.98 29.28
CA TYR A 742 35.82 10.22 30.37
C TYR A 742 34.67 11.02 31.02
N GLY A 743 34.88 12.31 31.30
CA GLY A 743 33.82 13.19 31.78
C GLY A 743 32.61 13.29 30.83
N SER A 744 32.85 13.37 29.51
CA SER A 744 31.77 13.38 28.52
C SER A 744 30.99 12.06 28.48
N MET A 745 31.68 10.92 28.59
CA MET A 745 31.08 9.59 28.57
C MET A 745 30.12 9.44 29.75
N VAL A 746 30.60 9.64 30.98
CA VAL A 746 29.80 9.40 32.18
C VAL A 746 28.64 10.39 32.30
N ALA A 747 28.83 11.65 31.90
CA ALA A 747 27.72 12.60 31.83
C ALA A 747 26.65 12.17 30.82
N GLY A 748 27.05 11.61 29.68
CA GLY A 748 26.14 11.05 28.69
C GLY A 748 25.45 9.77 29.16
N ASP A 749 26.11 8.93 29.96
CA ASP A 749 25.52 7.72 30.55
C ASP A 749 24.38 8.09 31.52
N ILE A 750 24.63 9.03 32.45
CA ILE A 750 23.59 9.54 33.37
C ILE A 750 22.36 10.02 32.60
N LEU A 751 22.57 10.81 31.55
CA LEU A 751 21.47 11.37 30.76
C LEU A 751 20.72 10.30 29.97
N ARG A 752 21.41 9.31 29.40
CA ARG A 752 20.79 8.22 28.61
C ARG A 752 20.02 7.25 29.48
N GLU A 753 20.45 7.02 30.72
CA GLU A 753 19.71 6.21 31.68
C GLU A 753 18.45 6.93 32.20
N THR A 754 18.48 8.26 32.26
CA THR A 754 17.41 9.05 32.87
C THR A 754 16.37 9.55 31.86
N PHE A 755 16.80 9.99 30.68
CA PHE A 755 15.96 10.69 29.71
C PHE A 755 15.79 9.91 28.41
N PRO A 756 14.56 9.84 27.84
CA PRO A 756 14.35 9.24 26.53
C PRO A 756 14.89 10.14 25.39
N CYS A 757 15.18 9.56 24.23
CA CYS A 757 15.42 10.33 23.00
C CYS A 757 14.15 11.09 22.59
N ALA A 758 14.32 12.31 22.09
CA ALA A 758 13.28 13.09 21.44
C ALA A 758 12.78 12.37 20.18
N GLU A 759 11.49 12.49 19.89
CA GLU A 759 10.91 11.85 18.72
C GLU A 759 11.42 12.52 17.43
N GLN A 760 11.61 11.76 16.35
CA GLN A 760 12.25 12.25 15.11
C GLN A 760 11.58 13.52 14.54
N TYR A 761 10.27 13.71 14.74
CA TYR A 761 9.57 14.94 14.31
C TYR A 761 9.95 16.17 15.15
N GLU A 762 10.21 16.00 16.45
CA GLU A 762 10.66 17.08 17.34
C GLU A 762 12.03 17.56 16.86
N VAL A 763 12.90 16.61 16.51
CA VAL A 763 14.24 16.88 15.98
C VAL A 763 14.19 17.60 14.64
N ALA A 764 13.40 17.10 13.68
CA ALA A 764 13.30 17.69 12.34
C ALA A 764 12.81 19.14 12.35
N THR A 765 11.95 19.50 13.31
CA THR A 765 11.37 20.86 13.42
C THR A 765 12.27 21.82 14.20
N LEU A 766 13.06 21.29 15.12
CA LEU A 766 13.84 22.07 16.09
C LEU A 766 15.33 22.10 15.80
N MET A 767 15.87 21.27 14.91
CA MET A 767 17.25 21.44 14.46
C MET A 767 17.32 22.55 13.40
N PRO A 768 18.38 23.36 13.37
CA PRO A 768 18.70 24.12 12.15
C PRO A 768 18.78 23.13 10.99
N GLU A 769 18.18 23.47 9.84
CA GLU A 769 18.50 22.77 8.59
C GLU A 769 20.01 22.92 8.41
N GLU A 770 20.79 21.88 8.72
CA GLU A 770 22.08 21.71 8.06
C GLU A 770 21.76 21.81 6.57
N GLU A 771 22.48 22.66 5.84
CA GLU A 771 22.39 22.77 4.38
C GLU A 771 22.57 21.35 3.84
N HIS A 772 21.45 20.63 3.64
CA HIS A 772 21.48 19.31 3.06
C HIS A 772 21.95 19.53 1.64
N GLU A 773 23.17 19.07 1.35
CA GLU A 773 23.62 18.89 -0.02
C GLU A 773 22.47 18.23 -0.78
N VAL A 774 22.05 18.87 -1.88
CA VAL A 774 20.91 18.45 -2.68
C VAL A 774 21.14 17.00 -3.12
N GLN A 775 20.57 16.04 -2.39
CA GLN A 775 20.54 14.64 -2.80
C GLN A 775 19.81 14.55 -4.14
N GLU A 776 20.38 13.83 -5.10
CA GLU A 776 19.74 13.57 -6.38
C GLU A 776 18.40 12.86 -6.16
N THR A 777 17.30 13.61 -6.25
CA THR A 777 15.95 13.07 -6.15
C THR A 777 15.56 12.43 -7.48
N ARG A 778 15.41 11.10 -7.52
CA ARG A 778 14.87 10.39 -8.69
C ARG A 778 13.36 10.45 -8.68
N TYR A 779 12.72 10.60 -9.85
CA TYR A 779 11.26 10.66 -9.92
C TYR A 779 10.66 9.39 -10.52
N LEU A 780 9.61 8.87 -9.88
CA LEU A 780 8.88 7.69 -10.35
C LEU A 780 7.84 8.06 -11.41
N THR A 781 7.55 7.11 -12.30
CA THR A 781 6.43 7.20 -13.24
C THR A 781 5.14 6.70 -12.59
N ALA A 782 3.97 7.09 -13.13
CA ALA A 782 2.69 6.57 -12.66
C ALA A 782 2.59 5.04 -12.81
N ASP A 783 3.16 4.49 -13.88
CA ASP A 783 3.23 3.04 -14.10
C ASP A 783 4.04 2.34 -13.01
N ALA A 784 5.19 2.89 -12.60
CA ALA A 784 5.98 2.36 -11.50
C ALA A 784 5.17 2.29 -10.19
N VAL A 785 4.40 3.34 -9.88
CA VAL A 785 3.52 3.35 -8.70
C VAL A 785 2.39 2.31 -8.81
N SER A 786 1.81 2.14 -10.00
CA SER A 786 0.83 1.07 -10.24
C SER A 786 1.44 -0.33 -10.06
N ASN A 787 2.70 -0.52 -10.44
CA ASN A 787 3.40 -1.78 -10.21
C ASN A 787 3.68 -2.05 -8.72
N ILE A 788 3.96 -1.00 -7.93
CA ILE A 788 4.07 -1.13 -6.46
C ILE A 788 2.69 -1.51 -5.88
N ALA A 789 1.61 -0.87 -6.33
CA ALA A 789 0.25 -1.25 -5.92
C ALA A 789 -0.05 -2.73 -6.23
N PHE A 790 0.36 -3.20 -7.41
CA PHE A 790 0.26 -4.61 -7.80
C PHE A 790 1.07 -5.53 -6.88
N LEU A 791 2.31 -5.18 -6.53
CA LEU A 791 3.14 -5.94 -5.59
C LEU A 791 2.45 -6.08 -4.23
N LEU A 792 1.89 -5.00 -3.69
CA LEU A 792 1.19 -5.01 -2.41
C LEU A 792 -0.08 -5.88 -2.45
N GLU A 793 -0.83 -5.87 -3.56
CA GLU A 793 -1.95 -6.78 -3.77
C GLU A 793 -1.49 -8.26 -3.74
N GLN A 794 -0.38 -8.59 -4.39
CA GLN A 794 0.16 -9.96 -4.37
C GLN A 794 0.68 -10.36 -2.98
N CYS A 795 1.29 -9.43 -2.23
CA CYS A 795 1.69 -9.67 -0.84
C CYS A 795 0.47 -9.94 0.05
N ALA A 796 -0.63 -9.20 -0.15
CA ALA A 796 -1.89 -9.46 0.53
C ALA A 796 -2.51 -10.82 0.17
N ALA A 797 -2.30 -11.29 -1.06
CA ALA A 797 -2.70 -12.63 -1.51
C ALA A 797 -1.89 -13.75 -0.85
N LEU A 798 -0.59 -13.53 -0.63
CA LEU A 798 0.29 -14.47 0.09
C LEU A 798 -0.07 -14.54 1.57
N GLN A 799 -0.41 -13.42 2.18
CA GLN A 799 -0.82 -13.31 3.59
C GLN A 799 -2.33 -13.49 3.79
N ARG A 800 -2.99 -14.26 2.92
CA ARG A 800 -4.46 -14.44 2.91
C ARG A 800 -5.05 -14.90 4.26
N ALA A 801 -4.27 -15.62 5.06
CA ALA A 801 -4.65 -16.11 6.38
C ALA A 801 -4.69 -15.00 7.45
N ASP A 802 -3.90 -13.94 7.28
CA ASP A 802 -3.86 -12.79 8.17
C ASP A 802 -4.76 -11.68 7.60
N LEU A 803 -6.02 -11.68 8.02
CA LEU A 803 -7.02 -10.72 7.55
C LEU A 803 -6.59 -9.28 7.79
N ARG A 804 -5.92 -9.00 8.90
CA ARG A 804 -5.52 -7.64 9.30
C ARG A 804 -4.40 -7.13 8.41
N ASN A 805 -3.32 -7.89 8.25
CA ASN A 805 -2.21 -7.48 7.40
C ASN A 805 -2.63 -7.42 5.92
N SER A 806 -3.46 -8.37 5.47
CA SER A 806 -4.06 -8.32 4.12
C SER A 806 -4.90 -7.05 3.93
N TYR A 807 -5.72 -6.65 4.91
CA TYR A 807 -6.52 -5.42 4.83
C TYR A 807 -5.64 -4.16 4.78
N MET A 808 -4.57 -4.10 5.57
CA MET A 808 -3.59 -3.00 5.53
C MET A 808 -2.90 -2.89 4.17
N LEU A 809 -2.35 -3.99 3.66
CA LEU A 809 -1.66 -4.02 2.37
C LEU A 809 -2.58 -3.62 1.21
N LEU A 810 -3.84 -4.06 1.22
CA LEU A 810 -4.82 -3.68 0.20
C LEU A 810 -5.24 -2.20 0.30
N ASN A 811 -5.30 -1.62 1.51
CA ASN A 811 -5.55 -0.18 1.65
C ASN A 811 -4.38 0.65 1.10
N LEU A 812 -3.14 0.25 1.42
CA LEU A 812 -1.93 0.88 0.84
C LEU A 812 -1.92 0.72 -0.68
N ALA A 813 -2.19 -0.47 -1.21
CA ALA A 813 -2.29 -0.73 -2.65
C ALA A 813 -3.36 0.16 -3.30
N GLN A 814 -4.51 0.37 -2.65
CA GLN A 814 -5.58 1.20 -3.18
C GLN A 814 -5.18 2.68 -3.19
N LEU A 815 -4.50 3.19 -2.16
CA LEU A 815 -3.95 4.55 -2.14
C LEU A 815 -2.94 4.76 -3.29
N LEU A 816 -2.07 3.78 -3.52
CA LEU A 816 -1.10 3.81 -4.63
C LEU A 816 -1.79 3.76 -6.00
N ALA A 817 -2.82 2.93 -6.17
CA ALA A 817 -3.60 2.86 -7.41
C ALA A 817 -4.39 4.16 -7.68
N ASP A 818 -4.92 4.79 -6.62
CA ASP A 818 -5.62 6.07 -6.72
C ASP A 818 -4.66 7.19 -7.18
N MET A 819 -3.46 7.27 -6.58
CA MET A 819 -2.48 8.29 -6.97
C MET A 819 -1.85 8.06 -8.35
N SER A 820 -1.74 6.80 -8.80
CA SER A 820 -1.26 6.49 -10.15
C SER A 820 -2.34 6.68 -11.23
N GLY A 821 -3.60 6.90 -10.83
CA GLY A 821 -4.74 7.03 -11.76
C GLY A 821 -5.30 5.69 -12.27
N ASP A 822 -4.90 4.55 -11.70
CA ASP A 822 -5.41 3.21 -12.07
C ASP A 822 -6.79 2.95 -11.43
N ARG A 823 -7.82 3.56 -12.01
CA ARG A 823 -9.21 3.46 -11.53
C ARG A 823 -9.73 2.02 -11.55
N ALA A 824 -9.33 1.23 -12.54
CA ALA A 824 -9.78 -0.15 -12.68
C ALA A 824 -9.29 -1.02 -11.51
N ARG A 825 -8.01 -0.90 -11.14
CA ARG A 825 -7.45 -1.58 -9.98
C ARG A 825 -8.02 -1.05 -8.67
N SER A 826 -8.16 0.27 -8.53
CA SER A 826 -8.75 0.86 -7.33
C SER A 826 -10.17 0.35 -7.05
N ASP A 827 -11.02 0.25 -8.08
CA ASP A 827 -12.37 -0.31 -7.95
C ASP A 827 -12.35 -1.79 -7.53
N GLN A 828 -11.40 -2.57 -8.06
CA GLN A 828 -11.24 -3.98 -7.71
C GLN A 828 -10.79 -4.15 -6.25
N LEU A 829 -9.76 -3.42 -5.83
CA LEU A 829 -9.24 -3.42 -4.47
C LEU A 829 -10.33 -2.96 -3.48
N GLY A 830 -11.13 -1.97 -3.86
CA GLY A 830 -12.27 -1.51 -3.07
C GLY A 830 -13.29 -2.63 -2.81
N VAL A 831 -13.58 -3.49 -3.80
CA VAL A 831 -14.45 -4.66 -3.59
C VAL A 831 -13.76 -5.72 -2.72
N GLN A 832 -12.46 -5.98 -2.90
CA GLN A 832 -11.72 -6.92 -2.06
C GLN A 832 -11.73 -6.52 -0.57
N LEU A 833 -11.52 -5.24 -0.26
CA LEU A 833 -11.61 -4.70 1.10
C LEU A 833 -12.98 -4.95 1.73
N ARG A 834 -14.07 -4.73 0.97
CA ARG A 834 -15.45 -5.03 1.44
C ARG A 834 -15.69 -6.52 1.67
N LEU A 835 -15.07 -7.40 0.89
CA LEU A 835 -15.16 -8.84 1.10
C LEU A 835 -14.42 -9.25 2.39
N LEU A 836 -13.26 -8.65 2.68
CA LEU A 836 -12.55 -8.86 3.94
C LEU A 836 -13.35 -8.35 5.14
N GLU A 837 -13.99 -7.19 5.05
CA GLU A 837 -14.91 -6.66 6.08
C GLU A 837 -16.06 -7.67 6.37
N ALA A 838 -16.64 -8.25 5.32
CA ALA A 838 -17.68 -9.27 5.48
C ALA A 838 -17.14 -10.53 6.17
N MET A 839 -15.94 -10.98 5.81
CA MET A 839 -15.28 -12.13 6.45
C MET A 839 -14.92 -11.87 7.92
N SER A 840 -14.41 -10.68 8.27
CA SER A 840 -14.10 -10.34 9.65
C SER A 840 -15.37 -10.27 10.50
N ARG A 841 -16.46 -9.72 9.96
CA ARG A 841 -17.75 -9.69 10.65
C ARG A 841 -18.30 -11.10 10.87
N PHE A 842 -18.19 -11.97 9.87
CA PHE A 842 -18.53 -13.38 10.04
C PHE A 842 -17.66 -14.06 11.10
N ALA A 843 -16.36 -13.74 11.18
CA ALA A 843 -15.47 -14.30 12.19
C ALA A 843 -15.86 -13.91 13.63
N ILE A 844 -16.37 -12.69 13.82
CA ILE A 844 -16.78 -12.15 15.13
C ILE A 844 -18.18 -12.63 15.51
N ASP A 845 -19.15 -12.42 14.62
CA ASP A 845 -20.58 -12.60 14.92
C ASP A 845 -21.12 -13.97 14.45
N GLY A 846 -20.37 -14.73 13.64
CA GLY A 846 -20.82 -15.97 13.01
C GLY A 846 -21.86 -15.77 11.90
N MET A 847 -22.02 -14.52 11.44
CA MET A 847 -23.18 -14.04 10.71
C MET A 847 -22.83 -13.24 9.45
N MET A 848 -23.67 -13.37 8.43
CA MET A 848 -23.57 -12.63 7.15
C MET A 848 -24.94 -12.05 6.79
N GLN A 849 -25.01 -10.75 6.54
CA GLN A 849 -26.24 -10.11 6.08
C GLN A 849 -26.45 -10.36 4.58
N LEU A 850 -27.43 -11.20 4.24
CA LEU A 850 -27.61 -11.73 2.88
C LEU A 850 -27.82 -10.63 1.82
N GLU A 851 -28.60 -9.59 2.12
CA GLU A 851 -28.87 -8.49 1.18
C GLU A 851 -27.60 -7.71 0.82
N GLN A 852 -26.78 -7.37 1.83
CA GLN A 852 -25.51 -6.66 1.63
C GLN A 852 -24.53 -7.52 0.83
N VAL A 853 -24.44 -8.81 1.16
CA VAL A 853 -23.55 -9.74 0.46
C VAL A 853 -23.99 -9.97 -0.98
N GLN A 854 -25.28 -10.02 -1.27
CA GLN A 854 -25.79 -10.16 -2.65
C GLN A 854 -25.36 -9.00 -3.54
N THR A 855 -25.56 -7.76 -3.08
CA THR A 855 -25.14 -6.57 -3.84
C THR A 855 -23.62 -6.55 -4.08
N LEU A 856 -22.84 -6.96 -3.07
CA LEU A 856 -21.39 -7.06 -3.15
C LEU A 856 -20.94 -8.14 -4.16
N ILE A 857 -21.58 -9.31 -4.16
CA ILE A 857 -21.32 -10.39 -5.12
C ILE A 857 -21.65 -9.95 -6.54
N GLU A 858 -22.77 -9.27 -6.75
CA GLU A 858 -23.17 -8.77 -8.07
C GLU A 858 -22.18 -7.75 -8.63
N ARG A 859 -21.72 -6.80 -7.79
CA ARG A 859 -20.66 -5.85 -8.17
C ARG A 859 -19.35 -6.59 -8.46
N GLY A 860 -18.94 -7.49 -7.58
CA GLY A 860 -17.70 -8.26 -7.73
C GLY A 860 -17.68 -9.14 -8.97
N ARG A 861 -18.79 -9.78 -9.35
CA ARG A 861 -18.89 -10.62 -10.56
C ARG A 861 -18.57 -9.87 -11.86
N ARG A 862 -18.84 -8.56 -11.92
CA ARG A 862 -18.51 -7.73 -13.10
C ARG A 862 -17.01 -7.46 -13.24
N LEU A 863 -16.31 -7.43 -12.11
CA LEU A 863 -14.87 -7.12 -12.03
C LEU A 863 -13.99 -8.38 -11.90
N ALA A 864 -14.57 -9.51 -11.52
CA ALA A 864 -13.91 -10.78 -11.26
C ALA A 864 -13.03 -11.36 -12.41
N PRO A 865 -13.29 -11.11 -13.71
CA PRO A 865 -12.39 -11.59 -14.77
C PRO A 865 -10.95 -11.09 -14.61
N ALA A 866 -10.74 -9.94 -13.97
CA ALA A 866 -9.44 -9.28 -13.88
C ALA A 866 -8.54 -9.73 -12.72
N SER A 867 -9.05 -10.40 -11.68
CA SER A 867 -8.24 -10.82 -10.52
C SER A 867 -8.63 -12.20 -10.00
N ALA A 868 -7.66 -13.11 -9.93
CA ALA A 868 -7.85 -14.46 -9.40
C ALA A 868 -8.19 -14.46 -7.91
N LEU A 869 -7.54 -13.58 -7.14
CA LEU A 869 -7.80 -13.40 -5.71
C LEU A 869 -9.25 -12.96 -5.47
N LEU A 870 -9.72 -11.96 -6.23
CA LEU A 870 -11.10 -11.48 -6.16
C LEU A 870 -12.10 -12.61 -6.47
N ARG A 871 -11.86 -13.41 -7.51
CA ARG A 871 -12.71 -14.57 -7.84
C ARG A 871 -12.83 -15.55 -6.68
N SER A 872 -11.70 -15.92 -6.08
CA SER A 872 -11.67 -16.88 -4.97
C SER A 872 -12.41 -16.32 -3.74
N ARG A 873 -12.11 -15.08 -3.34
CA ARG A 873 -12.77 -14.41 -2.19
C ARG A 873 -14.27 -14.25 -2.37
N LEU A 874 -14.75 -13.92 -3.58
CA LEU A 874 -16.17 -13.83 -3.88
C LEU A 874 -16.89 -15.16 -3.63
N LYS A 875 -16.26 -16.29 -4.00
CA LYS A 875 -16.83 -17.61 -3.76
C LYS A 875 -16.84 -17.98 -2.27
N GLU A 876 -15.77 -17.65 -1.52
CA GLU A 876 -15.74 -17.86 -0.06
C GLU A 876 -16.87 -17.12 0.65
N VAL A 877 -17.00 -15.81 0.41
CA VAL A 877 -18.05 -14.99 1.02
C VAL A 877 -19.44 -15.48 0.63
N ALA A 878 -19.64 -15.89 -0.63
CA ALA A 878 -20.90 -16.46 -1.08
C ALA A 878 -21.23 -17.80 -0.38
N ILE A 879 -20.23 -18.65 -0.12
CA ILE A 879 -20.42 -19.90 0.64
C ILE A 879 -20.75 -19.59 2.10
N LEU A 880 -20.05 -18.63 2.73
CA LEU A 880 -20.35 -18.23 4.10
C LEU A 880 -21.76 -17.65 4.26
N ALA A 881 -22.18 -16.79 3.33
CA ALA A 881 -23.55 -16.24 3.31
C ALA A 881 -24.62 -17.30 3.02
N SER A 882 -24.23 -18.50 2.61
CA SER A 882 -25.14 -19.61 2.36
C SER A 882 -25.41 -20.48 3.60
N LEU A 883 -24.65 -20.29 4.69
CA LEU A 883 -24.92 -20.93 5.98
C LEU A 883 -26.30 -20.49 6.48
N ASP A 884 -27.11 -21.44 6.93
CA ASP A 884 -28.51 -21.23 7.36
C ASP A 884 -29.44 -20.71 6.24
N ASN A 885 -28.98 -20.74 4.98
CA ASN A 885 -29.68 -20.17 3.82
C ASN A 885 -29.68 -21.15 2.62
N ARG A 886 -30.35 -22.29 2.77
CA ARG A 886 -30.38 -23.36 1.75
C ARG A 886 -30.84 -22.88 0.36
N GLY A 887 -31.83 -21.98 0.30
CA GLY A 887 -32.31 -21.41 -0.96
C GLY A 887 -31.25 -20.60 -1.71
N PHE A 888 -30.38 -19.90 -0.98
CA PHE A 888 -29.29 -19.11 -1.58
C PHE A 888 -28.16 -20.00 -2.11
N LEU A 889 -27.80 -21.07 -1.38
CA LEU A 889 -26.81 -22.06 -1.82
C LEU A 889 -27.22 -22.70 -3.14
N ASN A 890 -28.46 -23.21 -3.21
CA ASN A 890 -28.98 -23.91 -4.38
C ASN A 890 -28.98 -23.02 -5.64
N ARG A 891 -29.36 -21.73 -5.50
CA ARG A 891 -29.37 -20.79 -6.63
C ARG A 891 -27.97 -20.50 -7.21
N ASN A 892 -26.92 -20.60 -6.40
CA ASN A 892 -25.56 -20.22 -6.78
C ASN A 892 -24.61 -21.41 -7.04
N GLN A 893 -25.11 -22.65 -6.92
CA GLN A 893 -24.27 -23.85 -6.94
C GLN A 893 -23.48 -24.03 -8.25
N GLU A 894 -24.09 -23.80 -9.41
CA GLU A 894 -23.41 -23.89 -10.72
C GLU A 894 -22.27 -22.88 -10.84
N TRP A 895 -22.50 -21.64 -10.38
CA TRP A 895 -21.47 -20.59 -10.42
C TRP A 895 -20.33 -20.87 -9.42
N LEU A 896 -20.65 -21.35 -8.22
CA LEU A 896 -19.66 -21.70 -7.21
C LEU A 896 -18.72 -22.81 -7.70
N THR A 897 -19.28 -23.84 -8.36
CA THR A 897 -18.53 -25.01 -8.86
C THR A 897 -17.72 -24.73 -10.11
N ARG A 898 -18.13 -23.79 -10.96
CA ARG A 898 -17.41 -23.46 -12.20
C ARG A 898 -16.01 -22.91 -11.90
N GLY A 899 -14.96 -23.64 -12.28
CA GLY A 899 -13.57 -23.24 -12.01
C GLY A 899 -13.27 -23.08 -10.52
N ALA A 900 -13.86 -23.92 -9.67
CA ALA A 900 -13.50 -24.00 -8.26
C ALA A 900 -12.22 -24.81 -8.08
N ASP A 901 -11.37 -24.38 -7.16
CA ASP A 901 -10.26 -25.17 -6.66
C ASP A 901 -10.74 -26.16 -5.58
N GLY A 902 -9.82 -27.02 -5.11
CA GLY A 902 -10.12 -27.97 -4.03
C GLY A 902 -10.56 -27.29 -2.72
N HIS A 903 -10.08 -26.07 -2.46
CA HIS A 903 -10.41 -25.29 -1.27
C HIS A 903 -11.89 -24.88 -1.26
N ILE A 904 -12.36 -24.24 -2.34
CA ILE A 904 -13.76 -23.85 -2.53
C ILE A 904 -14.67 -25.08 -2.54
N HIS A 905 -14.26 -26.18 -3.17
CA HIS A 905 -15.01 -27.43 -3.14
C HIS A 905 -15.20 -27.99 -1.73
N SER A 906 -14.15 -27.97 -0.90
CA SER A 906 -14.21 -28.41 0.50
C SER A 906 -15.17 -27.53 1.32
N LEU A 907 -15.08 -26.20 1.18
CA LEU A 907 -15.98 -25.27 1.86
C LEU A 907 -17.44 -25.47 1.47
N MET A 908 -17.71 -25.69 0.18
CA MET A 908 -19.05 -25.94 -0.31
C MET A 908 -19.63 -27.24 0.27
N GLN A 909 -18.83 -28.29 0.40
CA GLN A 909 -19.25 -29.54 1.05
C GLN A 909 -19.58 -29.33 2.53
N LEU A 910 -18.75 -28.56 3.25
CA LEU A 910 -19.01 -28.21 4.65
C LEU A 910 -20.30 -27.40 4.80
N ALA A 911 -20.53 -26.38 3.97
CA ALA A 911 -21.77 -25.59 3.99
C ALA A 911 -23.00 -26.42 3.64
N THR A 912 -22.90 -27.33 2.66
CA THR A 912 -23.98 -28.26 2.30
C THR A 912 -24.33 -29.17 3.49
N ALA A 913 -23.31 -29.77 4.13
CA ALA A 913 -23.51 -30.64 5.28
C ALA A 913 -24.09 -29.88 6.48
N TYR A 914 -23.62 -28.66 6.73
CA TYR A 914 -24.13 -27.79 7.79
C TYR A 914 -25.62 -27.47 7.59
N ASN A 915 -26.03 -27.08 6.38
CA ASN A 915 -27.43 -26.78 6.05
C ASN A 915 -28.33 -28.02 6.05
N ALA A 916 -27.79 -29.21 5.80
CA ALA A 916 -28.55 -30.46 5.84
C ALA A 916 -28.92 -30.91 7.27
N LEU A 917 -28.20 -30.42 8.29
CA LEU A 917 -28.41 -30.74 9.71
C LEU A 917 -29.39 -29.80 10.41
N GLU A 918 -29.87 -28.78 9.72
CA GLU A 918 -30.88 -27.85 10.23
C GLU A 918 -32.18 -28.58 10.59
N GLY A 919 -32.72 -28.33 11.79
CA GLY A 919 -33.94 -28.98 12.29
C GLY A 919 -33.79 -30.44 12.78
N LEU A 920 -32.58 -31.01 12.74
CA LEU A 920 -32.32 -32.40 13.17
C LEU A 920 -31.82 -32.55 14.62
N GLY A 921 -31.74 -31.45 15.39
CA GLY A 921 -31.25 -31.47 16.77
C GLY A 921 -29.74 -31.79 16.93
N ALA A 922 -28.95 -31.58 15.87
CA ALA A 922 -27.51 -31.90 15.82
C ALA A 922 -26.62 -30.65 16.01
N ALA A 923 -26.89 -29.85 17.04
CA ALA A 923 -26.19 -28.58 17.29
C ALA A 923 -24.66 -28.77 17.45
N ASP A 924 -24.23 -29.81 18.16
CA ASP A 924 -22.81 -30.11 18.39
C ASP A 924 -22.05 -30.39 17.07
N ILE A 925 -22.71 -31.06 16.12
CA ILE A 925 -22.12 -31.37 14.81
C ILE A 925 -22.06 -30.12 13.94
N ARG A 926 -23.12 -29.28 13.96
CA ARG A 926 -23.13 -27.98 13.27
C ARG A 926 -22.03 -27.06 13.79
N ASP A 927 -21.82 -27.03 15.10
CA ASP A 927 -20.72 -26.31 15.73
C ASP A 927 -19.35 -26.85 15.29
N ALA A 928 -19.18 -28.17 15.22
CA ALA A 928 -17.95 -28.79 14.75
C ALA A 928 -17.66 -28.44 13.28
N ILE A 929 -18.69 -28.44 12.42
CA ILE A 929 -18.57 -28.02 11.01
C ILE A 929 -18.21 -26.53 10.95
N ARG A 930 -18.85 -25.67 11.76
CA ARG A 930 -18.54 -24.23 11.82
C ARG A 930 -17.08 -24.00 12.25
N LYS A 931 -16.60 -24.67 13.30
CA LYS A 931 -15.19 -24.62 13.71
C LYS A 931 -14.26 -25.05 12.59
N ARG A 932 -14.64 -26.07 11.82
CA ARG A 932 -13.88 -26.52 10.65
C ARG A 932 -13.88 -25.50 9.52
N ILE A 933 -14.99 -24.79 9.27
CA ILE A 933 -15.05 -23.67 8.32
C ILE A 933 -14.12 -22.53 8.76
N HIS A 934 -14.13 -22.14 10.04
CA HIS A 934 -13.19 -21.15 10.58
C HIS A 934 -11.74 -21.59 10.39
N THR A 935 -11.44 -22.85 10.68
CA THR A 935 -10.08 -23.42 10.51
C THR A 935 -9.66 -23.41 9.04
N THR A 936 -10.53 -23.86 8.13
CA THR A 936 -10.25 -23.89 6.68
C THR A 936 -9.99 -22.50 6.12
N LEU A 937 -10.71 -21.48 6.60
CA LEU A 937 -10.55 -20.09 6.17
C LEU A 937 -9.51 -19.31 6.98
N SER A 938 -8.84 -19.95 7.96
CA SER A 938 -7.94 -19.29 8.92
C SER A 938 -8.57 -18.11 9.66
N LEU A 939 -9.88 -18.17 9.92
CA LEU A 939 -10.59 -17.13 10.67
C LEU A 939 -10.34 -17.29 12.18
N PRO A 940 -10.18 -16.18 12.93
CA PRO A 940 -10.12 -16.24 14.38
C PRO A 940 -11.38 -16.92 14.91
N THR A 941 -11.20 -17.86 15.83
CA THR A 941 -12.31 -18.60 16.44
C THR A 941 -12.72 -17.86 17.70
N VAL A 942 -13.66 -16.93 17.60
CA VAL A 942 -14.19 -16.27 18.79
C VAL A 942 -15.03 -17.28 19.56
N VAL A 943 -14.67 -17.53 20.82
CA VAL A 943 -15.58 -18.15 21.79
C VAL A 943 -16.66 -17.10 22.09
N SER A 944 -17.63 -16.98 21.21
CA SER A 944 -18.80 -16.13 21.44
C SER A 944 -19.42 -16.57 22.77
N LYS A 945 -19.33 -15.69 23.79
CA LYS A 945 -19.87 -15.91 25.14
C LYS A 945 -21.39 -15.75 25.20
N GLN A 946 -22.03 -15.31 24.10
CA GLN A 946 -23.49 -15.22 23.98
C GLN A 946 -23.89 -15.68 22.59
N ARG A 947 -24.42 -16.90 22.50
CA ARG A 947 -24.95 -17.45 21.26
C ARG A 947 -26.28 -16.77 20.95
N ARG A 948 -26.21 -15.77 20.06
CA ARG A 948 -27.34 -15.14 19.38
C ARG A 948 -27.80 -16.06 18.25
N LEU A 949 -29.10 -16.10 17.95
CA LEU A 949 -29.61 -16.80 16.78
C LEU A 949 -28.98 -16.25 15.49
N ASN A 950 -28.77 -17.13 14.51
CA ASN A 950 -28.21 -16.79 13.20
C ASN A 950 -29.22 -16.13 12.23
N VAL A 951 -30.28 -15.54 12.78
CA VAL A 951 -31.32 -14.83 12.05
C VAL A 951 -31.60 -13.52 12.77
N SER A 952 -32.01 -12.49 12.03
CA SER A 952 -32.53 -11.24 12.58
C SER A 952 -34.04 -11.23 12.50
N GLU A 953 -34.70 -10.50 13.41
CA GLU A 953 -36.13 -10.27 13.31
C GLU A 953 -36.44 -9.51 11.99
N ASP A 954 -37.25 -10.13 11.14
CA ASP A 954 -37.54 -9.65 9.79
C ASP A 954 -39.00 -9.97 9.40
N LEU A 955 -39.28 -10.09 8.09
CA LEU A 955 -40.60 -10.47 7.58
C LEU A 955 -40.96 -11.93 7.86
N TYR A 956 -39.97 -12.80 8.04
CA TYR A 956 -40.11 -14.24 8.17
C TYR A 956 -39.75 -14.77 9.56
N HIS A 957 -39.10 -13.96 10.40
CA HIS A 957 -38.65 -14.35 11.74
C HIS A 957 -39.17 -13.35 12.79
N GLU A 958 -39.80 -13.84 13.85
CA GLU A 958 -40.25 -13.05 15.01
C GLU A 958 -39.62 -13.60 16.30
N PHE A 959 -39.15 -12.72 17.19
CA PHE A 959 -38.57 -13.11 18.48
C PHE A 959 -39.48 -12.77 19.66
N LYS A 960 -39.59 -13.71 20.60
CA LYS A 960 -40.30 -13.53 21.86
C LYS A 960 -39.55 -14.22 22.98
N THR A 961 -39.42 -13.55 24.12
CA THR A 961 -38.72 -14.11 25.29
C THR A 961 -39.53 -15.20 25.98
N SER A 962 -40.85 -15.22 25.81
CA SER A 962 -41.77 -16.12 26.53
C SER A 962 -43.11 -16.27 25.81
N ALA A 963 -43.82 -17.38 26.04
CA ALA A 963 -45.23 -17.53 25.64
C ALA A 963 -46.22 -17.24 26.79
N VAL A 964 -45.74 -17.13 28.04
CA VAL A 964 -46.56 -16.90 29.24
C VAL A 964 -46.45 -15.45 29.75
N PHE A 965 -45.27 -14.85 29.67
CA PHE A 965 -44.95 -13.56 30.27
C PHE A 965 -44.94 -12.46 29.21
N PRO A 966 -45.88 -11.48 29.25
CA PRO A 966 -45.85 -10.35 28.34
C PRO A 966 -44.68 -9.40 28.60
N ALA A 967 -44.26 -8.70 27.55
CA ALA A 967 -43.34 -7.57 27.66
C ALA A 967 -43.95 -6.47 28.56
N ASP A 968 -43.10 -5.76 29.31
CA ASP A 968 -43.47 -4.65 30.22
C ASP A 968 -44.44 -5.01 31.37
N ASN A 969 -44.65 -6.31 31.65
CA ASN A 969 -45.53 -6.76 32.73
C ASN A 969 -44.78 -7.18 34.02
N HIS A 970 -43.59 -6.62 34.28
CA HIS A 970 -42.78 -6.90 35.48
C HIS A 970 -42.60 -8.39 35.83
N MET A 971 -42.42 -9.25 34.83
CA MET A 971 -42.32 -10.72 35.01
C MET A 971 -43.56 -11.36 35.68
N GLN A 972 -44.72 -10.71 35.61
CA GLN A 972 -45.99 -11.32 36.01
C GLN A 972 -46.58 -12.13 34.84
N PRO A 973 -46.97 -13.39 35.08
CA PRO A 973 -47.53 -14.24 34.03
C PRO A 973 -48.93 -13.74 33.66
N ASP A 974 -49.18 -13.58 32.36
CA ASP A 974 -50.50 -13.28 31.82
C ASP A 974 -50.70 -14.07 30.52
N GLU A 975 -51.21 -15.30 30.69
CA GLU A 975 -51.48 -16.21 29.58
C GLU A 975 -52.48 -15.64 28.56
N GLN A 976 -53.35 -14.69 28.95
CA GLN A 976 -54.32 -14.14 28.02
C GLN A 976 -53.68 -13.10 27.11
N ILE A 977 -52.96 -12.14 27.68
CA ILE A 977 -52.29 -11.09 26.91
C ILE A 977 -51.21 -11.72 26.03
N GLN A 978 -50.32 -12.53 26.62
CA GLN A 978 -49.22 -13.12 25.85
C GLN A 978 -49.70 -14.18 24.87
N GLY A 979 -50.68 -15.01 25.26
CA GLY A 979 -51.33 -15.94 24.34
C GLY A 979 -51.94 -15.24 23.12
N PHE A 980 -52.55 -14.06 23.31
CA PHE A 980 -53.05 -13.25 22.19
C PHE A 980 -51.91 -12.66 21.33
N VAL A 981 -50.78 -12.26 21.92
CA VAL A 981 -49.58 -11.85 21.17
C VAL A 981 -49.12 -12.99 20.24
N ILE A 982 -48.92 -14.19 20.78
CA ILE A 982 -48.50 -15.35 19.99
C ILE A 982 -49.52 -15.67 18.88
N ALA A 983 -50.81 -15.72 19.23
CA ALA A 983 -51.87 -16.02 18.26
C ALA A 983 -51.95 -14.97 17.13
N ARG A 984 -51.83 -13.68 17.44
CA ARG A 984 -51.87 -12.64 16.38
C ARG A 984 -50.65 -12.75 15.44
N THR A 985 -49.47 -13.06 15.98
CA THR A 985 -48.26 -13.23 15.17
C THR A 985 -48.43 -14.43 14.24
N VAL A 986 -48.91 -15.56 14.76
CA VAL A 986 -49.22 -16.74 13.92
C VAL A 986 -50.25 -16.39 12.84
N ALA A 987 -51.32 -15.65 13.18
CA ALA A 987 -52.31 -15.20 12.19
C ALA A 987 -51.68 -14.35 11.08
N SER A 988 -50.75 -13.46 11.44
CA SER A 988 -50.05 -12.60 10.48
C SER A 988 -49.17 -13.38 9.51
N LEU A 989 -48.49 -14.44 9.99
CA LEU A 989 -47.64 -15.31 9.18
C LEU A 989 -48.48 -16.23 8.27
N LEU A 990 -49.59 -16.77 8.78
CA LEU A 990 -50.55 -17.55 7.98
C LEU A 990 -51.11 -16.73 6.81
N ASN A 991 -51.39 -15.44 7.04
CA ASN A 991 -51.94 -14.52 6.04
C ASN A 991 -50.90 -13.98 5.04
N THR A 992 -49.60 -14.21 5.28
CA THR A 992 -48.51 -13.72 4.44
C THR A 992 -47.72 -14.88 3.82
N ASP A 993 -46.38 -14.81 3.81
CA ASP A 993 -45.49 -15.78 3.16
C ASP A 993 -44.94 -16.82 4.19
N GLY A 994 -45.58 -16.93 5.35
CA GLY A 994 -45.16 -17.83 6.42
C GLY A 994 -43.95 -17.30 7.18
N GLY A 995 -43.39 -18.11 8.05
CA GLY A 995 -42.22 -17.75 8.86
C GLY A 995 -42.09 -18.56 10.14
N THR A 996 -41.18 -18.14 11.01
CA THR A 996 -40.85 -18.80 12.28
C THR A 996 -40.93 -17.83 13.44
N ILE A 997 -41.59 -18.24 14.52
CA ILE A 997 -41.55 -17.52 15.80
C ILE A 997 -40.60 -18.26 16.74
N TYR A 998 -39.57 -17.58 17.23
CA TYR A 998 -38.66 -18.11 18.23
C TYR A 998 -39.07 -17.64 19.63
N LEU A 999 -39.39 -18.62 20.48
CA LEU A 999 -39.74 -18.43 21.89
C LEU A 999 -38.55 -18.78 22.79
N GLY A 1000 -38.26 -17.92 23.76
CA GLY A 1000 -37.07 -18.00 24.59
C GLY A 1000 -35.91 -17.14 24.06
N VAL A 1001 -36.19 -16.14 23.23
CA VAL A 1001 -35.20 -15.29 22.57
C VAL A 1001 -35.57 -13.81 22.74
N ASP A 1002 -34.61 -12.96 23.08
CA ASP A 1002 -34.85 -11.52 23.19
C ASP A 1002 -34.91 -10.81 21.83
N ASN A 1003 -35.31 -9.54 21.82
CA ASN A 1003 -35.38 -8.74 20.58
C ASN A 1003 -33.99 -8.56 19.92
N GLY A 1004 -32.92 -8.75 20.69
CA GLY A 1004 -31.54 -8.78 20.21
C GLY A 1004 -31.14 -10.13 19.63
N GLY A 1005 -32.02 -11.13 19.57
CA GLY A 1005 -31.71 -12.47 19.10
C GLY A 1005 -30.93 -13.33 20.11
N ASN A 1006 -30.70 -12.87 21.33
CA ASN A 1006 -29.97 -13.63 22.35
C ASN A 1006 -30.87 -14.71 22.97
N VAL A 1007 -30.30 -15.90 23.18
CA VAL A 1007 -31.03 -17.00 23.81
C VAL A 1007 -31.20 -16.76 25.31
N VAL A 1008 -32.42 -16.45 25.73
CA VAL A 1008 -32.81 -16.26 27.13
C VAL A 1008 -33.31 -17.58 27.75
N GLY A 1009 -33.93 -18.45 26.95
CA GLY A 1009 -34.47 -19.75 27.33
C GLY A 1009 -35.89 -19.69 27.93
N LEU A 1010 -36.52 -20.86 28.03
CA LEU A 1010 -37.91 -21.03 28.46
C LEU A 1010 -38.07 -21.52 29.92
N ASP A 1011 -37.03 -21.47 30.74
CA ASP A 1011 -37.05 -22.00 32.12
C ASP A 1011 -38.15 -21.36 32.99
N ASN A 1012 -38.42 -20.05 32.83
CA ASN A 1012 -39.52 -19.39 33.56
C ASN A 1012 -40.89 -19.93 33.15
N ASP A 1013 -41.14 -20.08 31.85
CA ASP A 1013 -42.39 -20.65 31.35
C ASP A 1013 -42.56 -22.11 31.79
N PHE A 1014 -41.47 -22.88 31.75
CA PHE A 1014 -41.44 -24.27 32.18
C PHE A 1014 -41.76 -24.41 33.66
N ARG A 1015 -41.17 -23.59 34.53
CA ARG A 1015 -41.50 -23.56 35.97
C ARG A 1015 -42.96 -23.19 36.22
N TYR A 1016 -43.46 -22.22 35.47
CA TYR A 1016 -44.85 -21.76 35.58
C TYR A 1016 -45.84 -22.86 35.20
N LEU A 1017 -45.67 -23.48 34.03
CA LEU A 1017 -46.57 -24.54 33.54
C LEU A 1017 -46.52 -25.81 34.38
N ASN A 1018 -45.36 -26.13 34.95
CA ASN A 1018 -45.20 -27.28 35.84
C ASN A 1018 -45.62 -27.03 37.30
N LYS A 1019 -45.91 -25.78 37.67
CA LYS A 1019 -46.22 -25.37 39.06
C LYS A 1019 -45.13 -25.78 40.06
N THR A 1020 -43.87 -25.78 39.62
CA THR A 1020 -42.70 -26.19 40.40
C THR A 1020 -41.72 -25.03 40.54
N PRO A 1021 -41.66 -24.37 41.72
CA PRO A 1021 -40.70 -23.28 41.96
C PRO A 1021 -39.23 -23.73 42.01
N SER A 1022 -38.98 -25.02 42.22
CA SER A 1022 -37.65 -25.59 42.51
C SER A 1022 -36.76 -25.83 41.29
N GLY A 1023 -37.18 -25.44 40.08
CA GLY A 1023 -36.38 -25.58 38.85
C GLY A 1023 -36.08 -27.02 38.43
N LYS A 1024 -36.74 -28.01 39.03
CA LYS A 1024 -36.64 -29.42 38.65
C LYS A 1024 -37.93 -29.84 37.97
N TYR A 1025 -37.85 -30.07 36.66
CA TYR A 1025 -38.94 -30.58 35.84
C TYR A 1025 -38.38 -31.59 34.84
N ASP A 1026 -39.16 -32.62 34.51
CA ASP A 1026 -38.81 -33.53 33.41
C ASP A 1026 -39.00 -32.79 32.09
N ILE A 1027 -37.96 -32.72 31.26
CA ILE A 1027 -37.99 -31.92 30.05
C ILE A 1027 -39.04 -32.42 29.04
N ARG A 1028 -39.23 -33.74 28.96
CA ARG A 1028 -40.19 -34.36 28.02
C ARG A 1028 -41.61 -34.05 28.44
N GLU A 1029 -41.95 -34.28 29.71
CA GLU A 1029 -43.27 -33.92 30.24
C GLU A 1029 -43.55 -32.42 30.13
N THR A 1030 -42.52 -31.59 30.29
CA THR A 1030 -42.63 -30.13 30.19
C THR A 1030 -42.89 -29.68 28.77
N GLN A 1031 -42.16 -30.20 27.78
CA GLN A 1031 -42.38 -29.92 26.37
C GLN A 1031 -43.79 -30.37 25.94
N ASP A 1032 -44.28 -31.51 26.43
CA ASP A 1032 -45.66 -31.96 26.16
C ASP A 1032 -46.70 -30.98 26.75
N ARG A 1033 -46.50 -30.51 27.99
CA ARG A 1033 -47.38 -29.50 28.61
C ARG A 1033 -47.31 -28.16 27.88
N TYR A 1034 -46.13 -27.76 27.42
CA TYR A 1034 -45.92 -26.52 26.66
C TYR A 1034 -46.59 -26.59 25.28
N ASN A 1035 -46.49 -27.74 24.59
CA ASN A 1035 -47.23 -28.01 23.36
C ASN A 1035 -48.75 -27.94 23.57
N LEU A 1036 -49.26 -28.57 24.63
CA LEU A 1036 -50.68 -28.51 24.97
C LEU A 1036 -51.14 -27.07 25.27
N TYR A 1037 -50.29 -26.29 25.95
CA TYR A 1037 -50.53 -24.87 26.21
C TYR A 1037 -50.63 -24.06 24.92
N LEU A 1038 -49.62 -24.13 24.04
CA LEU A 1038 -49.62 -23.41 22.77
C LEU A 1038 -50.80 -23.84 21.89
N GLN A 1039 -51.08 -25.13 21.78
CA GLN A 1039 -52.25 -25.61 21.03
C GLN A 1039 -53.56 -25.10 21.61
N LYS A 1040 -53.70 -25.01 22.95
CA LYS A 1040 -54.88 -24.43 23.60
C LYS A 1040 -55.02 -22.94 23.27
N VAL A 1041 -53.92 -22.19 23.27
CA VAL A 1041 -53.89 -20.77 22.86
C VAL A 1041 -54.33 -20.64 21.40
N LEU A 1042 -53.73 -21.39 20.47
CA LEU A 1042 -54.10 -21.34 19.06
C LEU A 1042 -55.56 -21.75 18.83
N ARG A 1043 -56.04 -22.83 19.47
CA ARG A 1043 -57.44 -23.27 19.38
C ARG A 1043 -58.43 -22.22 19.89
N ARG A 1044 -58.05 -21.42 20.90
CA ARG A 1044 -58.90 -20.33 21.40
C ARG A 1044 -59.15 -19.25 20.35
N TYR A 1045 -58.13 -18.91 19.56
CA TYR A 1045 -58.18 -17.81 18.60
C TYR A 1045 -58.47 -18.25 17.15
N PHE A 1046 -58.28 -19.51 16.78
CA PHE A 1046 -58.57 -20.01 15.43
C PHE A 1046 -59.72 -21.02 15.39
N GLY A 1047 -60.01 -21.69 16.53
CA GLY A 1047 -60.87 -22.87 16.58
C GLY A 1047 -60.08 -24.16 16.34
N THR A 1048 -60.78 -25.29 16.30
CA THR A 1048 -60.16 -26.62 16.08
C THR A 1048 -59.67 -26.79 14.64
N THR A 1049 -60.35 -26.14 13.69
CA THR A 1049 -60.02 -26.16 12.26
C THR A 1049 -60.18 -24.76 11.67
N VAL A 1050 -59.35 -24.43 10.69
CA VAL A 1050 -59.53 -23.26 9.83
C VAL A 1050 -59.99 -23.79 8.47
N ASP A 1051 -61.18 -23.41 8.05
CA ASP A 1051 -61.78 -23.86 6.78
C ASP A 1051 -61.85 -25.40 6.61
N GLY A 1052 -62.06 -26.11 7.72
CA GLY A 1052 -62.13 -27.59 7.75
C GLY A 1052 -60.78 -28.31 7.81
N LEU A 1053 -59.65 -27.59 7.75
CA LEU A 1053 -58.30 -28.15 7.87
C LEU A 1053 -57.74 -27.98 9.28
N SER A 1054 -56.94 -28.96 9.72
CA SER A 1054 -56.23 -28.86 11.01
C SER A 1054 -55.10 -27.85 10.90
N LEU A 1055 -55.03 -26.91 11.84
CA LEU A 1055 -53.96 -25.90 11.82
C LEU A 1055 -52.62 -26.46 12.33
N VAL A 1056 -52.66 -27.30 13.37
CA VAL A 1056 -51.51 -28.00 13.93
C VAL A 1056 -51.69 -29.50 13.65
N PRO A 1057 -50.71 -30.23 13.09
CA PRO A 1057 -49.37 -29.78 12.70
C PRO A 1057 -49.27 -29.22 11.26
N ASP A 1058 -50.33 -29.31 10.45
CA ASP A 1058 -50.23 -29.17 8.99
C ASP A 1058 -49.74 -27.78 8.51
N TYR A 1059 -50.07 -26.72 9.24
CA TYR A 1059 -49.68 -25.33 8.92
C TYR A 1059 -48.89 -24.66 10.03
N VAL A 1060 -48.90 -25.22 11.24
CA VAL A 1060 -48.17 -24.73 12.39
C VAL A 1060 -47.50 -25.94 13.05
N ASP A 1061 -46.18 -26.00 12.92
CA ASP A 1061 -45.33 -27.03 13.53
C ASP A 1061 -44.56 -26.44 14.71
N ILE A 1062 -44.50 -27.18 15.82
CA ILE A 1062 -43.89 -26.73 17.07
C ILE A 1062 -42.70 -27.64 17.39
N GLN A 1063 -41.51 -27.07 17.37
CA GLN A 1063 -40.25 -27.76 17.58
C GLN A 1063 -39.49 -27.16 18.77
N TYR A 1064 -38.61 -27.96 19.39
CA TYR A 1064 -37.76 -27.50 20.49
C TYR A 1064 -36.29 -27.73 20.15
N GLU A 1065 -35.46 -26.79 20.57
CA GLU A 1065 -34.01 -26.85 20.44
C GLU A 1065 -33.38 -26.50 21.79
N GLU A 1066 -32.33 -27.23 22.17
CA GLU A 1066 -31.50 -26.87 23.32
C GLU A 1066 -30.25 -26.15 22.83
N VAL A 1067 -30.06 -24.92 23.29
CA VAL A 1067 -28.92 -24.07 22.97
C VAL A 1067 -28.24 -23.66 24.27
N ASP A 1068 -27.01 -24.13 24.48
CA ASP A 1068 -26.19 -23.83 25.67
C ASP A 1068 -26.89 -24.10 27.01
N GLY A 1069 -27.53 -25.28 27.11
CA GLY A 1069 -28.28 -25.71 28.30
C GLY A 1069 -29.58 -24.95 28.54
N ARG A 1070 -30.03 -24.13 27.57
CA ARG A 1070 -31.31 -23.43 27.59
C ARG A 1070 -32.21 -23.91 26.47
N TRP A 1071 -33.44 -24.24 26.81
CA TRP A 1071 -34.43 -24.67 25.82
C TRP A 1071 -35.14 -23.48 25.20
N ILE A 1072 -35.27 -23.51 23.87
CA ILE A 1072 -36.08 -22.59 23.07
C ILE A 1072 -37.13 -23.37 22.28
N CYS A 1073 -38.17 -22.69 21.81
CA CYS A 1073 -39.28 -23.28 21.06
C CYS A 1073 -39.49 -22.52 19.75
N HIS A 1074 -39.62 -23.26 18.65
CA HIS A 1074 -39.77 -22.75 17.30
C HIS A 1074 -41.21 -23.05 16.87
N ILE A 1075 -41.95 -22.01 16.48
CA ILE A 1075 -43.27 -22.18 15.86
C ILE A 1075 -43.11 -21.88 14.37
N ASN A 1076 -43.00 -22.92 13.57
CA ASN A 1076 -42.88 -22.84 12.12
C ASN A 1076 -44.27 -22.72 11.51
N VAL A 1077 -44.54 -21.64 10.79
CA VAL A 1077 -45.84 -21.31 10.21
C VAL A 1077 -45.75 -21.33 8.69
N VAL A 1078 -46.51 -22.21 8.06
CA VAL A 1078 -46.66 -22.29 6.60
C VAL A 1078 -47.81 -21.37 6.18
N PRO A 1079 -47.70 -20.64 5.06
CA PRO A 1079 -48.81 -19.82 4.55
C PRO A 1079 -50.11 -20.61 4.43
N PHE A 1080 -51.22 -20.01 4.86
CA PHE A 1080 -52.55 -20.56 4.62
C PHE A 1080 -53.11 -20.06 3.28
N GLY A 1081 -53.85 -20.93 2.59
CA GLY A 1081 -54.39 -20.65 1.25
C GLY A 1081 -55.46 -19.57 1.23
N THR A 1082 -56.34 -19.55 2.24
CA THR A 1082 -57.36 -18.51 2.45
C THR A 1082 -56.94 -17.51 3.52
N ALA A 1083 -57.67 -16.40 3.64
CA ALA A 1083 -57.47 -15.44 4.72
C ALA A 1083 -57.92 -16.02 6.07
N VAL A 1084 -57.04 -15.99 7.06
CA VAL A 1084 -57.25 -16.46 8.43
C VAL A 1084 -57.62 -15.28 9.34
N LEU A 1085 -58.79 -15.39 9.99
CA LEU A 1085 -59.31 -14.41 10.94
C LEU A 1085 -59.23 -14.95 12.36
N THR A 1086 -58.85 -14.11 13.32
CA THR A 1086 -58.82 -14.49 14.75
C THR A 1086 -60.19 -14.32 15.39
N LYS A 1087 -60.63 -15.29 16.18
CA LYS A 1087 -61.88 -15.30 16.97
C LYS A 1087 -61.67 -14.68 18.37
N PRO A 1088 -62.71 -14.10 18.99
CA PRO A 1088 -64.10 -14.02 18.53
C PRO A 1088 -64.40 -12.82 17.61
N ASP A 1089 -63.48 -11.86 17.48
CA ASP A 1089 -63.76 -10.55 16.85
C ASP A 1089 -63.45 -10.49 15.34
N ASP A 1090 -63.18 -11.64 14.72
CA ASP A 1090 -62.80 -11.81 13.31
C ASP A 1090 -61.71 -10.83 12.83
N ARG A 1091 -60.68 -10.59 13.65
CA ARG A 1091 -59.61 -9.63 13.32
C ARG A 1091 -58.63 -10.20 12.29
N LEU A 1092 -58.16 -9.37 11.37
CA LEU A 1092 -57.24 -9.74 10.29
C LEU A 1092 -55.88 -9.09 10.52
N PHE A 1093 -54.84 -9.92 10.65
CA PHE A 1093 -53.47 -9.47 10.86
C PHE A 1093 -52.59 -9.83 9.66
N ILE A 1094 -51.65 -8.94 9.33
CA ILE A 1094 -50.63 -9.13 8.30
C ILE A 1094 -49.24 -8.78 8.84
N ARG A 1095 -48.22 -9.40 8.26
CA ARG A 1095 -46.82 -9.18 8.64
C ARG A 1095 -46.20 -8.05 7.81
N LYS A 1096 -45.50 -7.13 8.50
CA LYS A 1096 -44.60 -6.13 7.91
C LYS A 1096 -43.21 -6.24 8.59
N ILE A 1097 -42.18 -5.64 7.99
CA ILE A 1097 -40.82 -5.67 8.56
C ILE A 1097 -40.85 -5.16 10.01
N GLY A 1098 -40.53 -6.03 10.96
CA GLY A 1098 -40.46 -5.72 12.40
C GLY A 1098 -41.80 -5.43 13.10
N ALA A 1099 -42.96 -5.68 12.45
CA ALA A 1099 -44.25 -5.39 13.06
C ALA A 1099 -45.38 -6.31 12.57
N THR A 1100 -46.33 -6.56 13.46
CA THR A 1100 -47.61 -7.20 13.12
C THR A 1100 -48.71 -6.14 13.10
N GLU A 1101 -49.29 -5.89 11.93
CA GLU A 1101 -50.34 -4.88 11.74
C GLU A 1101 -51.72 -5.51 11.57
N GLU A 1102 -52.74 -4.81 12.03
CA GLU A 1102 -54.15 -5.17 11.85
C GLU A 1102 -54.76 -4.36 10.72
N ILE A 1103 -55.42 -5.02 9.77
CA ILE A 1103 -56.23 -4.34 8.76
C ILE A 1103 -57.58 -3.99 9.40
N ARG A 1104 -57.74 -2.72 9.78
CA ARG A 1104 -58.95 -2.21 10.44
C ARG A 1104 -59.97 -1.63 9.46
N ASP A 1105 -59.54 -1.13 8.31
CA ASP A 1105 -60.46 -0.58 7.31
C ASP A 1105 -61.32 -1.71 6.71
N PRO A 1106 -62.66 -1.62 6.79
CA PRO A 1106 -63.54 -2.69 6.32
C PRO A 1106 -63.39 -3.00 4.83
N LYS A 1107 -63.15 -1.98 3.98
CA LYS A 1107 -63.01 -2.16 2.53
C LYS A 1107 -61.65 -2.77 2.19
N GLU A 1108 -60.60 -2.38 2.88
CA GLU A 1108 -59.28 -2.97 2.72
C GLU A 1108 -59.27 -4.45 3.16
N LYS A 1109 -59.94 -4.75 4.28
CA LYS A 1109 -60.12 -6.12 4.78
C LYS A 1109 -60.85 -7.01 3.77
N GLU A 1110 -61.98 -6.53 3.23
CA GLU A 1110 -62.74 -7.25 2.20
C GLU A 1110 -61.90 -7.51 0.95
N ARG A 1111 -61.21 -6.49 0.43
CA ARG A 1111 -60.30 -6.63 -0.73
C ARG A 1111 -59.12 -7.57 -0.49
N PHE A 1112 -58.62 -7.66 0.75
CA PHE A 1112 -57.55 -8.58 1.10
C PHE A 1112 -58.06 -10.03 1.05
N ILE A 1113 -59.21 -10.28 1.67
CA ILE A 1113 -59.85 -11.60 1.70
C ILE A 1113 -60.16 -12.07 0.27
N GLU A 1114 -60.76 -11.22 -0.57
CA GLU A 1114 -61.04 -11.54 -1.97
C GLU A 1114 -59.78 -11.93 -2.75
N ARG A 1115 -58.70 -11.13 -2.63
CA ARG A 1115 -57.43 -11.40 -3.32
C ARG A 1115 -56.77 -12.69 -2.86
N ARG A 1116 -56.85 -13.01 -1.56
CA ARG A 1116 -56.25 -14.23 -1.02
C ARG A 1116 -57.04 -15.47 -1.44
N ASN A 1117 -58.37 -15.41 -1.37
CA ASN A 1117 -59.23 -16.51 -1.77
C ASN A 1117 -59.18 -16.78 -3.29
N ALA A 1118 -58.85 -15.79 -4.12
CA ALA A 1118 -58.64 -15.96 -5.57
C ALA A 1118 -57.30 -16.60 -5.97
N ARG A 1119 -56.38 -16.85 -5.01
CA ARG A 1119 -55.11 -17.57 -5.26
C ARG A 1119 -55.23 -19.09 -5.13
N ILE A 1120 -56.38 -19.58 -4.67
CA ILE A 1120 -56.79 -21.00 -4.70
C ILE A 1120 -57.48 -21.25 -6.03
#